data_AF-A0A804L1N0-F1
#
_entry.id   AF-A0A804L1N0-F1
#
_cell.length_a   1.000
_cell.length_b   1.000
_cell.length_c   1.000
_cell.angle_alpha   90.00
_cell.angle_beta   90.00
_cell.angle_gamma   90.00
#
_symmetry.space_group_name_H-M   'P 1'
#
loop_
_entity.id
_entity.type
_entity.pdbx_description
1 polymer ?
#
loop_
_entity_poly.entity_id
_entity_poly.type
_entity_poly.pdbx_seq_one_letter_code
_entity_poly.pdbx_strand_id
1 'polypeptide(L)'
;MAKSRDLCRRIDRSDGFATLTLDLFSGSPNPNPCSYSRSAKRVRVSCASPAAAAAEENRSNPFDSLSEEVLFLILDRLESDPLDKKSFSLVCRSFYAAESRHRRALTPLRSGLLPAALARYPSVSRLDLSLCPSVTDAALASVGGALRSSLRSIDLSRSRGFSYAGIESVAVNCAALVEINLSNATDLSDAAAAAIGRARNLEKLWLARCKMVTDMGIGCIAVGCQKLRLLCLKWCLGISDLGVGLVAVKCKQLRSLDLSFVPQITEKCLPAVLQLPHLEDLALVGCLSIDDEGLMSVKQESKSLQVLDMSNCQHVNHAGFSSLLSKTPELREISLAYYCKVTHSLASSLQKLYNLQSIKLDGCEVTTSGLKTMANSCRSLGELSLSKCSGVTDEGLSFFVTKHKGLVKLDVTCCRNITDLSLASITSSCTSLTNLSMESCILVSREGFRLIGQHCHLLEELDLTDNDLDDEGLRAISGCHNLSVLKIGICLKISDEGLIHVAKGCPNLQELDLYRSVGITDIGVMAIARGCPLLQIINLSYCTEVTDYSLRSLSKCSNLNTLEIRGCQVSSSGLAVVAVGCRKLTKLDIKKCYFVDDAGMLLLARFSQNLRQINLSYCSVTDVGLLALASVSCLQNMTILHSGGLTSNGLAAVLVACGGLTKVKLHSSFKPLIPKPILEHVEARGCLFQWRDKPFQVELEPSEVWKQQSQEMHV
;
A
#
# COMPACT_ATOMS: atom_id res chain seq x y z
N MET A 1 32.09 -1.76 19.78
CA MET A 1 31.27 -2.16 18.60
C MET A 1 32.05 -3.01 17.57
N ALA A 2 32.83 -4.02 17.96
CA ALA A 2 33.30 -5.04 17.01
C ALA A 2 33.42 -6.47 17.58
N LYS A 3 32.96 -6.72 18.82
CA LYS A 3 33.03 -8.06 19.47
C LYS A 3 31.70 -8.59 20.00
N SER A 4 30.56 -7.95 19.69
CA SER A 4 29.22 -8.41 20.10
C SER A 4 28.41 -9.07 18.97
N ARG A 5 28.96 -9.14 17.74
CA ARG A 5 28.30 -9.77 16.58
C ARG A 5 28.64 -11.26 16.42
N ASP A 6 29.65 -11.77 17.13
CA ASP A 6 30.13 -13.15 16.98
C ASP A 6 29.52 -14.17 17.95
N LEU A 7 28.80 -13.73 19.00
CA LEU A 7 28.18 -14.66 19.95
C LEU A 7 26.85 -15.24 19.45
N CYS A 8 26.11 -14.51 18.61
CA CYS A 8 24.84 -14.97 18.03
C CYS A 8 24.99 -15.81 16.74
N ARG A 9 26.21 -16.02 16.23
CA ARG A 9 26.47 -16.77 14.98
C ARG A 9 26.94 -18.22 15.19
N ARG A 10 27.06 -18.69 16.44
CA ARG A 10 27.49 -20.06 16.76
C ARG A 10 26.37 -21.04 17.17
N ILE A 11 25.11 -20.64 17.04
CA ILE A 11 23.94 -21.52 17.27
C ILE A 11 23.28 -21.83 15.92
N ASP A 12 24.07 -22.30 14.96
CA ASP A 12 23.55 -22.69 13.65
C ASP A 12 24.42 -23.82 13.08
N ARG A 13 24.32 -24.99 13.72
CA ARG A 13 24.68 -26.32 13.20
C ARG A 13 24.33 -27.39 14.24
N SER A 14 23.74 -28.48 13.75
CA SER A 14 23.37 -29.74 14.43
C SER A 14 22.37 -29.66 15.59
N ASP A 15 21.08 -29.75 15.27
CA ASP A 15 20.18 -30.84 15.71
C ASP A 15 18.72 -30.36 15.71
N GLY A 16 17.85 -31.15 15.09
CA GLY A 16 16.45 -30.83 14.87
C GLY A 16 15.69 -30.64 16.18
N PHE A 17 15.18 -29.43 16.41
CA PHE A 17 14.21 -29.16 17.46
C PHE A 17 12.83 -28.88 16.85
N ALA A 18 11.89 -29.76 17.17
CA ALA A 18 10.46 -29.57 17.02
C ALA A 18 10.03 -28.34 17.84
N THR A 19 9.51 -27.33 17.16
CA THR A 19 8.85 -26.20 17.83
C THR A 19 7.41 -26.61 18.10
N LEU A 20 7.13 -26.94 19.35
CA LEU A 20 5.78 -27.16 19.87
C LEU A 20 4.99 -25.85 19.80
N THR A 21 3.90 -25.90 19.04
CA THR A 21 2.80 -24.94 19.06
C THR A 21 2.23 -24.89 20.48
N LEU A 22 2.35 -23.77 21.17
CA LEU A 22 1.56 -23.47 22.36
C LEU A 22 0.50 -22.44 21.97
N ASP A 23 -0.70 -22.96 21.77
CA ASP A 23 -1.94 -22.22 21.67
C ASP A 23 -2.11 -21.33 22.92
N LEU A 24 -2.02 -20.02 22.72
CA LEU A 24 -2.48 -19.04 23.70
C LEU A 24 -3.96 -18.74 23.47
N PHE A 25 -4.84 -19.65 23.87
CA PHE A 25 -6.26 -19.37 24.12
C PHE A 25 -6.82 -20.28 25.22
N SER A 26 -6.84 -19.77 26.45
CA SER A 26 -8.00 -19.77 27.36
C SER A 26 -7.52 -19.42 28.78
N GLY A 27 -7.82 -18.20 29.20
CA GLY A 27 -7.73 -17.79 30.59
C GLY A 27 -8.95 -16.93 30.89
N SER A 28 -10.03 -17.57 31.33
CA SER A 28 -11.15 -16.85 31.96
C SER A 28 -10.70 -16.35 33.34
N PRO A 29 -11.17 -15.16 33.78
CA PRO A 29 -10.88 -14.67 35.11
C PRO A 29 -11.95 -15.20 36.07
N ASN A 30 -11.56 -15.86 37.15
CA ASN A 30 -12.36 -15.81 38.37
C ASN A 30 -11.50 -15.96 39.63
N PRO A 31 -11.79 -15.20 40.71
CA PRO A 31 -10.96 -15.13 41.90
C PRO A 31 -11.48 -16.12 42.96
N ASN A 32 -10.61 -17.01 43.44
CA ASN A 32 -10.41 -17.35 44.88
C ASN A 32 -9.75 -18.73 45.09
N PRO A 33 -9.06 -18.91 46.22
CA PRO A 33 -8.00 -19.89 46.37
C PRO A 33 -8.52 -21.19 47.00
N CYS A 34 -8.24 -22.34 46.38
CA CYS A 34 -8.16 -23.61 47.09
C CYS A 34 -7.33 -24.63 46.30
N SER A 35 -6.43 -25.24 47.05
CA SER A 35 -5.50 -26.31 46.71
C SER A 35 -6.09 -27.45 45.89
N TYR A 36 -5.44 -27.83 44.78
CA TYR A 36 -5.33 -29.24 44.38
C TYR A 36 -4.04 -29.47 43.59
N SER A 37 -3.21 -30.35 44.16
CA SER A 37 -1.99 -30.91 43.60
C SER A 37 -2.25 -31.69 42.30
N ARG A 38 -1.51 -31.39 41.23
CA ARG A 38 -1.26 -32.36 40.15
C ARG A 38 0.19 -32.29 39.68
N SER A 39 0.86 -33.41 39.91
CA SER A 39 2.23 -33.72 39.55
C SER A 39 2.40 -33.79 38.03
N ALA A 40 3.09 -32.81 37.44
CA ALA A 40 3.68 -32.97 36.11
C ALA A 40 5.05 -33.62 36.26
N LYS A 41 5.18 -34.88 35.82
CA LYS A 41 6.46 -35.60 35.73
C LYS A 41 7.42 -34.82 34.84
N ARG A 42 8.49 -34.28 35.44
CA ARG A 42 9.70 -33.81 34.73
C ARG A 42 10.29 -34.98 33.94
N VAL A 43 10.34 -34.87 32.62
CA VAL A 43 11.23 -35.69 31.79
C VAL A 43 12.65 -35.16 32.02
N ARG A 44 13.44 -35.86 32.83
CA ARG A 44 14.88 -35.66 32.96
C ARG A 44 15.55 -36.28 31.75
N VAL A 45 16.23 -35.46 30.94
CA VAL A 45 17.29 -35.95 30.05
C VAL A 45 18.52 -36.17 30.95
N SER A 46 18.80 -37.42 31.27
CA SER A 46 19.93 -37.82 32.09
C SER A 46 21.17 -38.02 31.22
N CYS A 47 22.20 -37.19 31.42
CA CYS A 47 23.60 -37.52 31.18
C CYS A 47 24.49 -36.50 31.92
N ALA A 48 24.71 -36.70 33.23
CA ALA A 48 25.83 -36.11 33.97
C ALA A 48 26.03 -36.86 35.30
N SER A 49 27.29 -37.09 35.66
CA SER A 49 27.77 -37.78 36.86
C SER A 49 27.43 -37.04 38.17
N PRO A 50 27.32 -37.74 39.31
CA PRO A 50 26.92 -37.13 40.58
C PRO A 50 28.14 -36.56 41.33
N ALA A 51 28.57 -35.35 40.96
CA ALA A 51 29.57 -34.60 41.75
C ALA A 51 29.44 -33.06 41.68
N ALA A 52 28.30 -32.52 41.23
CA ALA A 52 28.10 -31.07 41.10
C ALA A 52 26.78 -30.57 41.70
N ALA A 53 26.30 -31.21 42.77
CA ALA A 53 25.05 -30.83 43.45
C ALA A 53 25.24 -29.80 44.60
N ALA A 54 26.35 -29.06 44.61
CA ALA A 54 26.64 -28.08 45.67
C ALA A 54 27.36 -26.85 45.11
N ALA A 55 26.71 -26.12 44.19
CA ALA A 55 27.01 -24.73 43.83
C ALA A 55 25.91 -24.15 42.91
N GLU A 56 24.63 -24.17 43.33
CA GLU A 56 23.63 -23.28 42.71
C GLU A 56 23.70 -21.92 43.41
N GLU A 57 24.73 -21.15 43.06
CA GLU A 57 24.72 -19.71 43.27
C GLU A 57 23.52 -19.10 42.52
N ASN A 58 22.86 -18.19 43.21
CA ASN A 58 21.75 -17.36 42.77
C ASN A 58 22.15 -16.54 41.52
N ARG A 59 22.11 -17.15 40.32
CA ARG A 59 22.38 -16.45 39.06
C ARG A 59 21.20 -15.56 38.73
N SER A 60 21.19 -14.34 39.29
CA SER A 60 20.35 -13.25 38.79
C SER A 60 20.58 -13.12 37.29
N ASN A 61 19.51 -13.16 36.49
CA ASN A 61 19.60 -12.95 35.06
C ASN A 61 20.30 -11.60 34.83
N PRO A 62 21.42 -11.54 34.07
CA PRO A 62 22.19 -10.30 33.91
C PRO A 62 21.38 -9.15 33.29
N PHE A 63 20.23 -9.46 32.70
CA PHE A 63 19.29 -8.48 32.15
C PHE A 63 18.32 -7.89 33.18
N ASP A 64 18.20 -8.47 34.38
CA ASP A 64 17.32 -7.97 35.43
C ASP A 64 17.86 -6.68 36.09
N SER A 65 19.14 -6.33 35.86
CA SER A 65 19.75 -5.08 36.33
C SER A 65 19.62 -3.90 35.36
N LEU A 66 19.03 -4.10 34.16
CA LEU A 66 18.79 -3.02 33.22
C LEU A 66 17.60 -2.17 33.66
N SER A 67 17.75 -0.85 33.67
CA SER A 67 16.65 0.07 33.94
C SER A 67 15.64 0.10 32.79
N GLU A 68 14.39 0.45 33.09
CA GLU A 68 13.31 0.56 32.09
C GLU A 68 13.66 1.59 30.99
N GLU A 69 14.39 2.66 31.33
CA GLU A 69 14.89 3.65 30.36
C GLU A 69 15.81 3.02 29.31
N VAL A 70 16.75 2.17 29.74
CA VAL A 70 17.65 1.47 28.81
C VAL A 70 16.85 0.48 27.95
N LEU A 71 15.88 -0.23 28.52
CA LEU A 71 15.02 -1.13 27.77
C LEU A 71 14.18 -0.39 26.73
N PHE A 72 13.69 0.81 27.05
CA PHE A 72 12.96 1.66 26.11
C PHE A 72 13.86 2.17 25.00
N LEU A 73 15.09 2.61 25.33
CA LEU A 73 16.09 3.00 24.32
C LEU A 73 16.44 1.84 23.38
N ILE A 74 16.45 0.59 23.88
CA ILE A 74 16.60 -0.59 23.02
C ILE A 74 15.37 -0.76 22.14
N LEU A 75 14.16 -0.71 22.70
CA LEU A 75 12.91 -0.86 21.95
C LEU A 75 12.73 0.20 20.85
N ASP A 76 13.17 1.44 21.09
CA ASP A 76 13.22 2.53 20.10
C ASP A 76 14.12 2.19 18.90
N ARG A 77 15.05 1.25 19.06
CA ARG A 77 15.91 0.75 17.97
C ARG A 77 15.38 -0.52 17.31
N LEU A 78 14.37 -1.18 17.88
CA LEU A 78 13.75 -2.40 17.35
C LEU A 78 12.48 -2.14 16.53
N GLU A 79 12.25 -0.89 16.10
CA GLU A 79 11.05 -0.54 15.33
C GLU A 79 11.04 -1.10 13.90
N SER A 80 12.20 -1.44 13.36
CA SER A 80 12.36 -1.86 11.96
C SER A 80 11.85 -3.25 11.63
N ASP A 81 11.82 -4.19 12.59
CA ASP A 81 11.33 -5.57 12.37
C ASP A 81 10.38 -6.01 13.50
N PRO A 82 9.11 -6.33 13.20
CA PRO A 82 8.17 -6.89 14.17
C PRO A 82 8.67 -8.17 14.87
N LEU A 83 9.53 -8.97 14.21
CA LEU A 83 10.14 -10.17 14.78
C LEU A 83 11.15 -9.82 15.87
N ASP A 84 11.84 -8.69 15.77
CA ASP A 84 12.79 -8.23 16.78
C ASP A 84 12.07 -7.87 18.07
N LYS A 85 10.95 -7.14 17.99
CA LYS A 85 10.12 -6.82 19.18
C LYS A 85 9.57 -8.08 19.83
N LYS A 86 9.14 -9.07 19.02
CA LYS A 86 8.67 -10.35 19.55
C LYS A 86 9.81 -11.08 20.26
N SER A 87 10.97 -11.19 19.63
CA SER A 87 12.16 -11.83 20.22
C SER A 87 12.60 -11.14 21.51
N PHE A 88 12.57 -9.80 21.54
CA PHE A 88 12.84 -9.00 22.73
C PHE A 88 11.89 -9.37 23.88
N SER A 89 10.57 -9.42 23.62
CA SER A 89 9.58 -9.76 24.66
C SER A 89 9.72 -11.18 25.23
N LEU A 90 10.39 -12.08 24.50
CA LEU A 90 10.61 -13.48 24.89
C LEU A 90 11.88 -13.69 25.74
N VAL A 91 12.70 -12.65 25.93
CA VAL A 91 13.97 -12.76 26.68
C VAL A 91 13.71 -13.06 28.15
N CYS A 92 12.92 -12.22 28.84
CA CYS A 92 12.56 -12.41 30.25
C CYS A 92 11.33 -11.55 30.64
N ARG A 93 10.91 -11.65 31.90
CA ARG A 93 9.73 -10.93 32.42
C ARG A 93 9.87 -9.40 32.39
N SER A 94 11.06 -8.86 32.66
CA SER A 94 11.28 -7.40 32.62
C SER A 94 11.17 -6.86 31.19
N PHE A 95 11.74 -7.56 30.21
CA PHE A 95 11.64 -7.21 28.79
C PHE A 95 10.20 -7.31 28.28
N TYR A 96 9.48 -8.36 28.68
CA TYR A 96 8.06 -8.50 28.38
C TYR A 96 7.23 -7.31 28.93
N ALA A 97 7.47 -6.92 30.19
CA ALA A 97 6.78 -5.80 30.82
C ALA A 97 7.16 -4.45 30.18
N ALA A 98 8.44 -4.24 29.85
CA ALA A 98 8.90 -3.04 29.18
C ALA A 98 8.27 -2.90 27.79
N GLU A 99 8.27 -3.96 26.98
CA GLU A 99 7.63 -3.98 25.66
C GLU A 99 6.14 -3.68 25.74
N SER A 100 5.45 -4.27 26.73
CA SER A 100 4.04 -4.04 27.03
C SER A 100 3.72 -2.55 27.29
N ARG A 101 4.57 -1.85 28.05
CA ARG A 101 4.38 -0.43 28.41
C ARG A 101 4.88 0.55 27.35
N HIS A 102 5.87 0.13 26.56
CA HIS A 102 6.46 0.93 25.49
C HIS A 102 5.55 1.00 24.27
N ARG A 103 4.85 -0.09 23.94
CA ARG A 103 4.06 -0.20 22.70
C ARG A 103 2.99 0.89 22.60
N ARG A 104 3.13 1.74 21.57
CA ARG A 104 2.20 2.84 21.27
C ARG A 104 1.19 2.53 20.17
N ALA A 105 1.47 1.56 19.30
CA ALA A 105 0.62 1.22 18.17
C ALA A 105 0.19 -0.26 18.21
N LEU A 106 -1.09 -0.50 17.93
CA LEU A 106 -1.65 -1.83 17.73
C LEU A 106 -2.40 -1.90 16.41
N THR A 107 -2.22 -3.02 15.70
CA THR A 107 -3.02 -3.38 14.52
C THR A 107 -3.64 -4.77 14.72
N PRO A 108 -4.63 -4.91 15.61
CA PRO A 108 -5.29 -6.19 15.83
C PRO A 108 -5.96 -6.68 14.54
N LEU A 109 -5.93 -7.99 14.32
CA LEU A 109 -6.63 -8.64 13.20
C LEU A 109 -8.02 -9.15 13.60
N ARG A 110 -8.28 -9.22 14.91
CA ARG A 110 -9.52 -9.78 15.48
C ARG A 110 -10.00 -8.92 16.64
N SER A 111 -11.24 -8.45 16.55
CA SER A 111 -11.86 -7.60 17.58
C SER A 111 -12.08 -8.33 18.91
N GLY A 112 -12.34 -9.65 18.89
CA GLY A 112 -12.47 -10.44 20.12
C GLY A 112 -11.20 -10.50 21.00
N LEU A 113 -10.04 -10.16 20.44
CA LEU A 113 -8.77 -10.11 21.19
C LEU A 113 -8.48 -8.75 21.80
N LEU A 114 -9.29 -7.74 21.48
CA LEU A 114 -9.08 -6.38 21.95
C LEU A 114 -9.03 -6.30 23.48
N PRO A 115 -9.94 -6.89 24.26
CA PRO A 115 -9.87 -6.77 25.72
C PRO A 115 -8.54 -7.26 26.29
N ALA A 116 -8.06 -8.42 25.85
CA ALA A 116 -6.78 -8.98 26.29
C ALA A 116 -5.58 -8.17 25.79
N ALA A 117 -5.62 -7.69 24.54
CA ALA A 117 -4.57 -6.85 23.98
C ALA A 117 -4.47 -5.50 24.70
N LEU A 118 -5.60 -4.86 24.98
CA LEU A 118 -5.66 -3.56 25.67
C LEU A 118 -5.23 -3.68 27.14
N ALA A 119 -5.56 -4.80 27.80
CA ALA A 119 -5.04 -5.10 29.14
C ALA A 119 -3.50 -5.28 29.13
N ARG A 120 -2.96 -5.89 28.07
CA ARG A 120 -1.51 -6.04 27.91
C ARG A 120 -0.80 -4.74 27.53
N TYR A 121 -1.42 -3.88 26.74
CA TYR A 121 -0.76 -2.68 26.18
C TYR A 121 -1.52 -1.41 26.59
N PRO A 122 -1.34 -0.93 27.84
CA PRO A 122 -2.12 0.19 28.38
C PRO A 122 -1.71 1.56 27.79
N SER A 123 -0.52 1.65 27.21
CA SER A 123 0.08 2.89 26.69
C SER A 123 -0.25 3.19 25.22
N VAL A 124 -1.17 2.42 24.63
CA VAL A 124 -1.51 2.50 23.20
C VAL A 124 -2.16 3.84 22.89
N SER A 125 -1.60 4.53 21.90
CA SER A 125 -2.10 5.81 21.39
C SER A 125 -2.63 5.72 19.97
N ARG A 126 -2.20 4.72 19.18
CA ARG A 126 -2.71 4.46 17.83
C ARG A 126 -3.29 3.06 17.76
N LEU A 127 -4.57 2.96 17.43
CA LEU A 127 -5.27 1.70 17.25
C LEU A 127 -5.77 1.59 15.81
N ASP A 128 -5.11 0.74 15.02
CA ASP A 128 -5.50 0.47 13.64
C ASP A 128 -6.35 -0.82 13.59
N LEU A 129 -7.64 -0.64 13.36
CA LEU A 129 -8.60 -1.71 13.18
C LEU A 129 -8.98 -1.89 11.71
N SER A 130 -8.32 -1.23 10.75
CA SER A 130 -8.59 -1.40 9.32
C SER A 130 -8.42 -2.85 8.83
N LEU A 131 -7.67 -3.66 9.57
CA LEU A 131 -7.48 -5.09 9.33
C LEU A 131 -8.38 -5.98 10.21
N CYS A 132 -9.23 -5.39 11.05
CA CYS A 132 -10.34 -6.04 11.75
C CYS A 132 -11.61 -5.90 10.89
N PRO A 133 -12.04 -6.97 10.21
CA PRO A 133 -13.16 -6.86 9.29
C PRO A 133 -14.50 -6.58 10.02
N SER A 134 -14.64 -7.02 11.27
CA SER A 134 -15.81 -6.78 12.13
C SER A 134 -15.39 -6.28 13.52
N VAL A 135 -15.92 -5.13 13.93
CA VAL A 135 -15.70 -4.46 15.20
C VAL A 135 -17.06 -4.07 15.78
N THR A 136 -17.42 -4.64 16.92
CA THR A 136 -18.72 -4.38 17.57
C THR A 136 -18.67 -3.14 18.48
N ASP A 137 -19.85 -2.62 18.83
CA ASP A 137 -19.96 -1.53 19.81
C ASP A 137 -19.35 -1.90 21.17
N ALA A 138 -19.48 -3.17 21.60
CA ALA A 138 -18.85 -3.65 22.82
C ALA A 138 -17.31 -3.63 22.76
N ALA A 139 -16.74 -3.91 21.58
CA ALA A 139 -15.30 -3.81 21.36
C ALA A 139 -14.84 -2.35 21.44
N LEU A 140 -15.57 -1.42 20.81
CA LEU A 140 -15.28 0.02 20.90
C LEU A 140 -15.50 0.57 22.33
N ALA A 141 -16.48 0.05 23.06
CA ALA A 141 -16.68 0.37 24.47
C ALA A 141 -15.49 -0.09 25.32
N SER A 142 -14.93 -1.27 25.03
CA SER A 142 -13.71 -1.75 25.70
C SER A 142 -12.51 -0.85 25.41
N VAL A 143 -12.38 -0.35 24.18
CA VAL A 143 -11.37 0.65 23.79
C VAL A 143 -11.56 1.95 24.58
N GLY A 144 -12.77 2.50 24.59
CA GLY A 144 -13.10 3.71 25.34
C GLY A 144 -12.90 3.54 26.85
N GLY A 145 -13.11 2.34 27.38
CA GLY A 145 -12.85 2.01 28.78
C GLY A 145 -11.35 1.96 29.12
N ALA A 146 -10.55 1.29 28.29
CA ALA A 146 -9.14 1.01 28.58
C ALA A 146 -8.19 2.15 28.21
N LEU A 147 -8.46 2.91 27.13
CA LEU A 147 -7.52 3.87 26.54
C LEU A 147 -7.93 5.35 26.71
N ARG A 148 -8.69 5.67 27.76
CA ARG A 148 -9.30 7.01 28.00
C ARG A 148 -8.33 8.19 27.84
N SER A 149 -7.12 8.07 28.37
CA SER A 149 -6.12 9.14 28.37
C SER A 149 -5.04 8.98 27.31
N SER A 150 -4.94 7.82 26.68
CA SER A 150 -3.82 7.49 25.79
C SER A 150 -4.20 7.50 24.31
N LEU A 151 -5.44 7.11 23.96
CA LEU A 151 -5.85 6.98 22.56
C LEU A 151 -5.87 8.35 21.88
N ARG A 152 -5.05 8.48 20.84
CA ARG A 152 -4.93 9.66 19.98
C ARG A 152 -5.45 9.42 18.57
N SER A 153 -5.38 8.19 18.07
CA SER A 153 -5.71 7.86 16.69
C SER A 153 -6.39 6.50 16.63
N ILE A 154 -7.52 6.42 15.93
CA ILE A 154 -8.24 5.17 15.65
C ILE A 154 -8.60 5.07 14.16
N ASP A 155 -8.27 3.93 13.55
CA ASP A 155 -8.62 3.62 12.15
C ASP A 155 -9.63 2.47 12.11
N LEU A 156 -10.82 2.76 11.56
CA LEU A 156 -11.94 1.84 11.34
C LEU A 156 -12.32 1.75 9.84
N SER A 157 -11.45 2.24 8.95
CA SER A 157 -11.73 2.53 7.53
C SER A 157 -12.14 1.34 6.65
N ARG A 158 -12.03 0.13 7.18
CA ARG A 158 -12.43 -1.11 6.51
C ARG A 158 -13.09 -2.08 7.47
N SER A 159 -13.45 -1.61 8.67
CA SER A 159 -14.19 -2.36 9.67
C SER A 159 -15.68 -2.12 9.50
N ARG A 160 -16.48 -3.11 9.88
CA ARG A 160 -17.95 -3.02 9.94
C ARG A 160 -18.47 -3.52 11.28
N GLY A 161 -19.77 -3.41 11.53
CA GLY A 161 -20.42 -4.02 12.71
C GLY A 161 -20.49 -3.12 13.95
N PHE A 162 -20.05 -1.87 13.85
CA PHE A 162 -20.27 -0.84 14.87
C PHE A 162 -21.38 0.11 14.44
N SER A 163 -22.03 0.73 15.41
CA SER A 163 -23.06 1.75 15.24
C SER A 163 -22.59 3.10 15.81
N TYR A 164 -23.49 4.07 15.86
CA TYR A 164 -23.22 5.35 16.51
C TYR A 164 -22.87 5.19 18.00
N ALA A 165 -23.38 4.16 18.68
CA ALA A 165 -23.15 3.93 20.11
C ALA A 165 -21.68 3.60 20.42
N GLY A 166 -21.05 2.75 19.59
CA GLY A 166 -19.63 2.43 19.72
C GLY A 166 -18.74 3.64 19.44
N ILE A 167 -19.07 4.43 18.41
CA ILE A 167 -18.36 5.67 18.07
C ILE A 167 -18.49 6.69 19.20
N GLU A 168 -19.71 6.88 19.73
CA GLU A 168 -19.97 7.79 20.84
C GLU A 168 -19.15 7.42 22.08
N SER A 169 -19.11 6.13 22.42
CA SER A 169 -18.30 5.65 23.53
C SER A 169 -16.82 6.04 23.38
N VAL A 170 -16.24 5.92 22.18
CA VAL A 170 -14.84 6.32 21.95
C VAL A 170 -14.70 7.84 21.95
N ALA A 171 -15.59 8.57 21.27
CA ALA A 171 -15.54 10.02 21.15
C ALA A 171 -15.68 10.75 22.50
N VAL A 172 -16.51 10.22 23.41
CA VAL A 172 -16.75 10.79 24.74
C VAL A 172 -15.66 10.40 25.73
N ASN A 173 -15.23 9.13 25.75
CA ASN A 173 -14.30 8.64 26.76
C ASN A 173 -12.82 8.94 26.46
N CYS A 174 -12.45 9.09 25.18
CA CYS A 174 -11.06 9.31 24.77
C CYS A 174 -10.80 10.80 24.53
N ALA A 175 -10.61 11.57 25.60
CA ALA A 175 -10.44 13.03 25.49
C ALA A 175 -9.19 13.46 24.69
N ALA A 176 -8.18 12.59 24.59
CA ALA A 176 -6.94 12.83 23.84
C ALA A 176 -7.06 12.47 22.34
N LEU A 177 -8.23 12.07 21.86
CA LEU A 177 -8.45 11.64 20.48
C LEU A 177 -8.32 12.82 19.51
N VAL A 178 -7.41 12.66 18.56
CA VAL A 178 -7.02 13.66 17.55
C VAL A 178 -7.38 13.19 16.14
N GLU A 179 -7.38 11.88 15.89
CA GLU A 179 -7.57 11.32 14.56
C GLU A 179 -8.60 10.18 14.57
N ILE A 180 -9.54 10.22 13.64
CA ILE A 180 -10.52 9.15 13.40
C ILE A 180 -10.60 8.90 11.90
N ASN A 181 -10.38 7.66 11.46
CA ASN A 181 -10.65 7.25 10.09
C ASN A 181 -11.83 6.27 10.05
N LEU A 182 -12.95 6.70 9.46
CA LEU A 182 -14.19 5.94 9.30
C LEU A 182 -14.54 5.74 7.82
N SER A 183 -13.56 5.85 6.92
CA SER A 183 -13.78 5.64 5.50
C SER A 183 -14.45 4.28 5.24
N ASN A 184 -15.24 4.16 4.17
CA ASN A 184 -16.01 2.96 3.81
C ASN A 184 -17.04 2.47 4.87
N ALA A 185 -17.30 3.22 5.94
CA ALA A 185 -18.44 3.00 6.83
C ALA A 185 -19.72 3.47 6.14
N THR A 186 -20.21 2.70 5.16
CA THR A 186 -21.32 3.10 4.29
C THR A 186 -22.63 3.34 5.02
N ASP A 187 -22.80 2.69 6.17
CA ASP A 187 -24.02 2.72 7.00
C ASP A 187 -23.96 3.82 8.08
N LEU A 188 -22.91 4.64 8.08
CA LEU A 188 -22.72 5.74 9.02
C LEU A 188 -23.73 6.86 8.76
N SER A 189 -24.66 7.05 9.68
CA SER A 189 -25.72 8.06 9.61
C SER A 189 -25.36 9.37 10.30
N ASP A 190 -26.22 10.38 10.19
CA ASP A 190 -26.05 11.67 10.89
C ASP A 190 -26.02 11.53 12.43
N ALA A 191 -26.62 10.47 13.00
CA ALA A 191 -26.51 10.18 14.43
C ALA A 191 -25.06 9.80 14.81
N ALA A 192 -24.39 9.02 13.97
CA ALA A 192 -22.97 8.72 14.15
C ALA A 192 -22.09 9.96 13.91
N ALA A 193 -22.43 10.81 12.93
CA ALA A 193 -21.75 12.09 12.73
C ALA A 193 -21.89 13.02 13.96
N ALA A 194 -23.08 13.07 14.58
CA ALA A 194 -23.30 13.80 15.83
C ALA A 194 -22.49 13.23 17.00
N ALA A 195 -22.32 11.90 17.07
CA ALA A 195 -21.44 11.25 18.03
C ALA A 195 -19.96 11.64 17.80
N ILE A 196 -19.49 11.70 16.56
CA ILE A 196 -18.14 12.20 16.22
C ILE A 196 -17.97 13.64 16.68
N GLY A 197 -19.00 14.48 16.55
CA GLY A 197 -19.02 15.87 17.05
C GLY A 197 -18.76 16.00 18.56
N ARG A 198 -18.81 14.92 19.33
CA ARG A 198 -18.43 14.91 20.76
C ARG A 198 -16.91 14.88 20.99
N ALA A 199 -16.13 14.48 19.99
CA ALA A 199 -14.66 14.46 20.04
C ALA A 199 -14.06 15.86 19.82
N ARG A 200 -14.14 16.72 20.84
CA ARG A 200 -13.78 18.16 20.73
C ARG A 200 -12.32 18.46 20.37
N ASN A 201 -11.42 17.50 20.52
CA ASN A 201 -10.00 17.63 20.20
C ASN A 201 -9.62 17.04 18.83
N LEU A 202 -10.60 16.62 18.04
CA LEU A 202 -10.36 16.01 16.74
C LEU A 202 -9.75 17.02 15.76
N GLU A 203 -8.62 16.65 15.17
CA GLU A 203 -7.90 17.41 14.14
C GLU A 203 -7.99 16.75 12.76
N LYS A 204 -8.12 15.42 12.69
CA LYS A 204 -8.16 14.70 11.40
C LYS A 204 -9.33 13.73 11.34
N LEU A 205 -10.12 13.86 10.29
CA LEU A 205 -11.29 13.02 10.07
C LEU A 205 -11.38 12.57 8.61
N TRP A 206 -11.47 11.27 8.41
CA TRP A 206 -11.77 10.68 7.11
C TRP A 206 -13.13 10.00 7.13
N LEU A 207 -14.03 10.46 6.26
CA LEU A 207 -15.38 9.92 6.05
C LEU A 207 -15.57 9.42 4.62
N ALA A 208 -14.49 9.11 3.89
CA ALA A 208 -14.61 8.77 2.47
C ALA A 208 -15.62 7.61 2.27
N ARG A 209 -16.59 7.77 1.37
CA ARG A 209 -17.70 6.82 1.10
C ARG A 209 -18.67 6.59 2.27
N CYS A 210 -18.78 7.50 3.24
CA CYS A 210 -19.88 7.51 4.22
C CYS A 210 -21.14 8.09 3.57
N LYS A 211 -21.80 7.26 2.75
CA LYS A 211 -22.87 7.71 1.83
C LYS A 211 -24.14 8.22 2.51
N MET A 212 -24.38 7.81 3.76
CA MET A 212 -25.57 8.19 4.55
C MET A 212 -25.39 9.45 5.40
N VAL A 213 -24.19 10.06 5.40
CA VAL A 213 -23.95 11.34 6.06
C VAL A 213 -24.46 12.46 5.16
N THR A 214 -25.24 13.38 5.76
CA THR A 214 -25.80 14.54 5.08
C THR A 214 -25.22 15.85 5.61
N ASP A 215 -25.69 16.97 5.07
CA ASP A 215 -25.38 18.32 5.57
C ASP A 215 -25.68 18.49 7.08
N MET A 216 -26.69 17.80 7.61
CA MET A 216 -27.01 17.83 9.05
C MET A 216 -25.91 17.16 9.89
N GLY A 217 -25.46 15.97 9.47
CA GLY A 217 -24.40 15.24 10.16
C GLY A 217 -23.07 15.99 10.10
N ILE A 218 -22.68 16.47 8.91
CA ILE A 218 -21.43 17.23 8.78
C ILE A 218 -21.50 18.58 9.51
N GLY A 219 -22.68 19.20 9.60
CA GLY A 219 -22.91 20.39 10.42
C GLY A 219 -22.65 20.12 11.91
N CYS A 220 -23.12 18.98 12.43
CA CYS A 220 -22.84 18.56 13.81
C CYS A 220 -21.33 18.38 14.07
N ILE A 221 -20.62 17.77 13.13
CA ILE A 221 -19.15 17.62 13.19
C ILE A 221 -18.48 18.99 13.15
N ALA A 222 -18.88 19.88 12.25
CA ALA A 222 -18.31 21.22 12.12
C ALA A 222 -18.45 22.03 13.41
N VAL A 223 -19.61 21.96 14.07
CA VAL A 223 -19.87 22.66 15.34
C VAL A 223 -19.06 22.07 16.49
N GLY A 224 -18.96 20.74 16.57
CA GLY A 224 -18.30 20.03 17.66
C GLY A 224 -16.78 19.95 17.56
N CYS A 225 -16.24 19.83 16.35
CA CYS A 225 -14.84 19.57 16.05
C CYS A 225 -14.15 20.78 15.39
N GLN A 226 -14.12 21.92 16.09
CA GLN A 226 -13.59 23.18 15.55
C GLN A 226 -12.06 23.20 15.34
N LYS A 227 -11.36 22.21 15.90
CA LYS A 227 -9.90 22.01 15.73
C LYS A 227 -9.54 21.21 14.47
N LEU A 228 -10.52 20.84 13.63
CA LEU A 228 -10.26 20.10 12.40
C LEU A 228 -9.25 20.83 11.51
N ARG A 229 -8.22 20.08 11.11
CA ARG A 229 -7.15 20.45 10.18
C ARG A 229 -7.22 19.64 8.90
N LEU A 230 -7.74 18.42 8.95
CA LEU A 230 -7.95 17.57 7.79
C LEU A 230 -9.36 16.99 7.81
N LEU A 231 -10.08 17.15 6.69
CA LEU A 231 -11.39 16.56 6.49
C LEU A 231 -11.48 15.95 5.09
N CYS A 232 -11.74 14.65 5.02
CA CYS A 232 -12.00 13.95 3.76
C CYS A 232 -13.46 13.50 3.67
N LEU A 233 -14.19 14.04 2.69
CA LEU A 233 -15.61 13.78 2.39
C LEU A 233 -15.78 13.11 1.02
N LYS A 234 -14.70 12.54 0.49
CA LYS A 234 -14.69 11.91 -0.83
C LYS A 234 -15.80 10.86 -0.96
N TRP A 235 -16.61 10.90 -2.02
CA TRP A 235 -17.77 10.02 -2.22
C TRP A 235 -18.88 10.10 -1.15
N CYS A 236 -18.99 11.20 -0.39
CA CYS A 236 -20.13 11.46 0.51
C CYS A 236 -21.31 12.06 -0.26
N LEU A 237 -22.21 11.21 -0.73
CA LEU A 237 -23.25 11.57 -1.70
C LEU A 237 -24.35 12.51 -1.17
N GLY A 238 -24.52 12.60 0.16
CA GLY A 238 -25.54 13.41 0.81
C GLY A 238 -25.07 14.81 1.25
N ILE A 239 -23.85 15.20 0.91
CA ILE A 239 -23.26 16.49 1.28
C ILE A 239 -23.34 17.45 0.10
N SER A 240 -23.81 18.67 0.36
CA SER A 240 -23.94 19.76 -0.62
C SER A 240 -23.09 20.98 -0.23
N ASP A 241 -23.19 22.05 -1.00
CA ASP A 241 -22.56 23.35 -0.70
C ASP A 241 -22.92 23.88 0.70
N LEU A 242 -24.11 23.56 1.21
CA LEU A 242 -24.56 24.00 2.54
C LEU A 242 -23.70 23.38 3.65
N GLY A 243 -23.50 22.06 3.62
CA GLY A 243 -22.67 21.35 4.59
C GLY A 243 -21.21 21.80 4.54
N VAL A 244 -20.66 21.95 3.34
CA VAL A 244 -19.29 22.44 3.15
C VAL A 244 -19.15 23.90 3.62
N GLY A 245 -20.15 24.74 3.36
CA GLY A 245 -20.21 26.11 3.86
C GLY A 245 -20.16 26.18 5.39
N LEU A 246 -20.93 25.31 6.08
CA LEU A 246 -20.89 25.20 7.54
C LEU A 246 -19.50 24.79 8.06
N VAL A 247 -18.85 23.81 7.41
CA VAL A 247 -17.47 23.41 7.73
C VAL A 247 -16.53 24.61 7.58
N ALA A 248 -16.59 25.32 6.45
CA ALA A 248 -15.73 26.47 6.20
C ALA A 248 -15.95 27.62 7.21
N VAL A 249 -17.17 27.77 7.74
CA VAL A 249 -17.51 28.75 8.77
C VAL A 249 -16.98 28.34 10.15
N LYS A 250 -17.10 27.07 10.55
CA LYS A 250 -16.79 26.62 11.92
C LYS A 250 -15.36 26.10 12.10
N CYS A 251 -14.80 25.43 11.09
CA CYS A 251 -13.49 24.79 11.15
C CYS A 251 -12.38 25.69 10.57
N LYS A 252 -12.08 26.81 11.24
CA LYS A 252 -11.10 27.80 10.75
C LYS A 252 -9.65 27.32 10.73
N GLN A 253 -9.36 26.19 11.38
CA GLN A 253 -8.02 25.58 11.41
C GLN A 253 -7.79 24.59 10.26
N LEU A 254 -8.76 24.45 9.35
CA LEU A 254 -8.70 23.47 8.26
C LEU A 254 -7.55 23.80 7.31
N ARG A 255 -6.73 22.78 7.03
CA ARG A 255 -5.58 22.78 6.13
C ARG A 255 -5.81 21.93 4.90
N SER A 256 -6.51 20.81 5.04
CA SER A 256 -6.77 19.89 3.95
C SER A 256 -8.26 19.56 3.89
N LEU A 257 -8.85 19.73 2.70
CA LEU A 257 -10.25 19.45 2.43
C LEU A 257 -10.38 18.65 1.12
N ASP A 258 -10.86 17.41 1.23
CA ASP A 258 -11.13 16.56 0.08
C ASP A 258 -12.64 16.39 -0.13
N LEU A 259 -13.14 16.95 -1.24
CA LEU A 259 -14.53 16.96 -1.68
C LEU A 259 -14.72 16.13 -2.96
N SER A 260 -13.75 15.27 -3.30
CA SER A 260 -13.75 14.51 -4.54
C SER A 260 -14.98 13.61 -4.69
N PHE A 261 -15.57 13.57 -5.88
CA PHE A 261 -16.72 12.73 -6.23
C PHE A 261 -17.93 12.96 -5.32
N VAL A 262 -18.14 14.21 -4.88
CA VAL A 262 -19.34 14.64 -4.18
C VAL A 262 -20.27 15.33 -5.19
N PRO A 263 -21.33 14.66 -5.66
CA PRO A 263 -22.10 15.10 -6.82
C PRO A 263 -22.99 16.32 -6.57
N GLN A 264 -23.25 16.70 -5.32
CA GLN A 264 -24.11 17.85 -5.00
C GLN A 264 -23.32 19.14 -4.72
N ILE A 265 -22.00 19.12 -4.89
CA ILE A 265 -21.15 20.30 -4.71
C ILE A 265 -21.05 21.06 -6.03
N THR A 266 -21.24 22.37 -5.94
CA THR A 266 -21.14 23.33 -7.04
C THR A 266 -20.08 24.39 -6.71
N GLU A 267 -19.93 25.41 -7.56
CA GLU A 267 -19.08 26.58 -7.30
C GLU A 267 -19.47 27.33 -6.02
N LYS A 268 -20.71 27.16 -5.52
CA LYS A 268 -21.26 27.96 -4.42
C LYS A 268 -20.53 27.76 -3.09
N CYS A 269 -19.88 26.62 -2.90
CA CYS A 269 -19.04 26.39 -1.73
C CYS A 269 -17.68 27.12 -1.79
N LEU A 270 -17.15 27.40 -2.99
CA LEU A 270 -15.79 27.90 -3.18
C LEU A 270 -15.53 29.25 -2.51
N PRO A 271 -16.44 30.26 -2.56
CA PRO A 271 -16.23 31.50 -1.83
C PRO A 271 -15.93 31.32 -0.33
N ALA A 272 -16.61 30.38 0.33
CA ALA A 272 -16.38 30.11 1.75
C ALA A 272 -15.10 29.30 1.98
N VAL A 273 -14.82 28.33 1.12
CA VAL A 273 -13.63 27.46 1.20
C VAL A 273 -12.34 28.25 0.94
N LEU A 274 -12.31 29.10 -0.10
CA LEU A 274 -11.13 29.92 -0.46
C LEU A 274 -10.82 30.99 0.60
N GLN A 275 -11.77 31.33 1.47
CA GLN A 275 -11.57 32.24 2.60
C GLN A 275 -11.02 31.56 3.87
N LEU A 276 -10.81 30.24 3.86
CA LEU A 276 -10.19 29.55 5.00
C LEU A 276 -8.73 30.03 5.17
N PRO A 277 -8.32 30.47 6.37
CA PRO A 277 -7.05 31.17 6.55
C PRO A 277 -5.81 30.27 6.49
N HIS A 278 -6.01 28.96 6.62
CA HIS A 278 -4.94 27.97 6.70
C HIS A 278 -5.09 26.84 5.69
N LEU A 279 -6.03 26.94 4.74
CA LEU A 279 -6.28 25.87 3.77
C LEU A 279 -5.11 25.78 2.79
N GLU A 280 -4.41 24.65 2.83
CA GLU A 280 -3.24 24.31 2.02
C GLU A 280 -3.63 23.37 0.87
N ASP A 281 -4.50 22.39 1.11
CA ASP A 281 -4.87 21.36 0.13
C ASP A 281 -6.38 21.34 -0.12
N LEU A 282 -6.77 21.42 -1.40
CA LEU A 282 -8.16 21.30 -1.84
C LEU A 282 -8.27 20.30 -3.00
N ALA A 283 -9.04 19.24 -2.80
CA ALA A 283 -9.36 18.27 -3.84
C ALA A 283 -10.84 18.34 -4.22
N LEU A 284 -11.10 18.52 -5.52
CA LEU A 284 -12.41 18.62 -6.16
C LEU A 284 -12.52 17.61 -7.33
N VAL A 285 -11.83 16.46 -7.23
CA VAL A 285 -11.74 15.48 -8.32
C VAL A 285 -13.12 14.93 -8.65
N GLY A 286 -13.52 14.99 -9.92
CA GLY A 286 -14.79 14.44 -10.37
C GLY A 286 -16.02 15.16 -9.80
N CYS A 287 -15.91 16.43 -9.41
CA CYS A 287 -17.05 17.27 -9.05
C CYS A 287 -17.77 17.74 -10.31
N LEU A 288 -18.69 16.91 -10.81
CA LEU A 288 -19.36 17.11 -12.10
C LEU A 288 -20.30 18.32 -12.16
N SER A 289 -20.68 18.92 -11.04
CA SER A 289 -21.59 20.06 -11.01
C SER A 289 -20.87 21.42 -10.94
N ILE A 290 -19.54 21.44 -11.04
CA ILE A 290 -18.76 22.67 -11.20
C ILE A 290 -18.58 22.95 -12.69
N ASP A 291 -18.93 24.16 -13.12
CA ASP A 291 -18.80 24.63 -14.50
C ASP A 291 -18.00 25.95 -14.60
N ASP A 292 -17.74 26.38 -15.83
CA ASP A 292 -16.96 27.60 -16.09
C ASP A 292 -17.64 28.88 -15.58
N GLU A 293 -18.95 29.02 -15.81
CA GLU A 293 -19.74 30.19 -15.36
C GLU A 293 -19.65 30.34 -13.84
N GLY A 294 -19.80 29.21 -13.13
CA GLY A 294 -19.66 29.15 -11.70
C GLY A 294 -18.27 29.56 -11.22
N LEU A 295 -17.20 29.00 -11.81
CA LEU A 295 -15.83 29.38 -11.46
C LEU A 295 -15.51 30.85 -11.76
N MET A 296 -16.04 31.39 -12.85
CA MET A 296 -15.89 32.80 -13.20
C MET A 296 -16.58 33.73 -12.20
N SER A 297 -17.70 33.30 -11.62
CA SER A 297 -18.47 34.09 -10.64
C SER A 297 -17.78 34.26 -9.28
N VAL A 298 -16.85 33.36 -8.92
CA VAL A 298 -16.11 33.40 -7.66
C VAL A 298 -15.29 34.70 -7.58
N LYS A 299 -15.40 35.47 -6.50
CA LYS A 299 -14.64 36.74 -6.37
C LYS A 299 -13.50 36.67 -5.36
N GLN A 300 -13.47 35.62 -4.57
CA GLN A 300 -12.58 35.44 -3.44
C GLN A 300 -11.27 34.82 -3.90
N GLU A 301 -10.17 35.35 -3.39
CA GLU A 301 -8.83 34.82 -3.59
C GLU A 301 -8.40 34.04 -2.36
N SER A 302 -7.73 32.89 -2.58
CA SER A 302 -7.10 32.14 -1.50
C SER A 302 -5.66 32.59 -1.31
N LYS A 303 -5.28 32.80 -0.05
CA LYS A 303 -3.94 33.26 0.35
C LYS A 303 -3.07 32.14 0.93
N SER A 304 -3.60 30.93 1.05
CA SER A 304 -2.91 29.82 1.71
C SER A 304 -2.87 28.55 0.86
N LEU A 305 -3.68 28.46 -0.20
CA LEU A 305 -3.83 27.23 -0.98
C LEU A 305 -2.54 26.93 -1.77
N GLN A 306 -1.99 25.75 -1.53
CA GLN A 306 -0.75 25.24 -2.12
C GLN A 306 -1.00 24.08 -3.07
N VAL A 307 -2.01 23.24 -2.82
CA VAL A 307 -2.33 22.08 -3.65
C VAL A 307 -3.78 22.16 -4.11
N LEU A 308 -4.00 22.10 -5.42
CA LEU A 308 -5.32 22.05 -6.02
C LEU A 308 -5.43 20.87 -6.99
N ASP A 309 -6.38 19.98 -6.73
CA ASP A 309 -6.73 18.89 -7.64
C ASP A 309 -8.16 19.07 -8.17
N MET A 310 -8.29 19.32 -9.48
CA MET A 310 -9.56 19.40 -10.20
C MET A 310 -9.63 18.39 -11.34
N SER A 311 -8.96 17.25 -11.18
CA SER A 311 -8.98 16.19 -12.19
C SER A 311 -10.40 15.69 -12.46
N ASN A 312 -10.69 15.29 -13.70
CA ASN A 312 -11.97 14.71 -14.12
C ASN A 312 -13.19 15.66 -13.94
N CYS A 313 -13.00 16.98 -14.03
CA CYS A 313 -14.09 17.96 -14.06
C CYS A 313 -14.54 18.23 -15.51
N GLN A 314 -15.57 17.52 -15.98
CA GLN A 314 -15.96 17.48 -17.40
C GLN A 314 -16.57 18.78 -17.95
N HIS A 315 -17.09 19.64 -17.08
CA HIS A 315 -17.77 20.89 -17.45
C HIS A 315 -16.91 22.14 -17.22
N VAL A 316 -15.61 21.95 -16.93
CA VAL A 316 -14.65 23.04 -16.76
C VAL A 316 -13.67 23.02 -17.92
N ASN A 317 -13.60 24.12 -18.65
CA ASN A 317 -12.67 24.32 -19.75
C ASN A 317 -11.56 25.31 -19.34
N HIS A 318 -10.75 25.72 -20.31
CA HIS A 318 -9.64 26.64 -20.10
C HIS A 318 -10.05 27.97 -19.44
N ALA A 319 -11.26 28.48 -19.67
CA ALA A 319 -11.76 29.75 -19.09
C ALA A 319 -12.02 29.63 -17.59
N GLY A 320 -12.74 28.59 -17.14
CA GLY A 320 -13.00 28.34 -15.72
C GLY A 320 -11.71 28.07 -14.95
N PHE A 321 -10.83 27.22 -15.48
CA PHE A 321 -9.50 26.99 -14.88
C PHE A 321 -8.68 28.27 -14.80
N SER A 322 -8.60 29.06 -15.87
CA SER A 322 -7.85 30.33 -15.88
C SER A 322 -8.38 31.30 -14.82
N SER A 323 -9.71 31.39 -14.67
CA SER A 323 -10.35 32.23 -13.65
C SER A 323 -9.97 31.78 -12.24
N LEU A 324 -10.04 30.48 -11.95
CA LEU A 324 -9.70 29.95 -10.63
C LEU A 324 -8.21 30.05 -10.31
N LEU A 325 -7.33 29.76 -11.26
CA LEU A 325 -5.88 29.86 -11.09
C LEU A 325 -5.44 31.29 -10.81
N SER A 326 -6.11 32.27 -11.40
CA SER A 326 -5.85 33.68 -11.08
C SER A 326 -6.17 34.05 -9.62
N LYS A 327 -7.03 33.27 -8.94
CA LYS A 327 -7.47 33.46 -7.55
C LYS A 327 -6.67 32.65 -6.54
N THR A 328 -5.65 31.90 -6.97
CA THR A 328 -4.88 30.96 -6.15
C THR A 328 -3.37 31.13 -6.38
N PRO A 329 -2.79 32.31 -6.09
CA PRO A 329 -1.40 32.63 -6.46
C PRO A 329 -0.32 31.81 -5.73
N GLU A 330 -0.65 31.23 -4.57
CA GLU A 330 0.29 30.49 -3.71
C GLU A 330 0.44 29.00 -4.09
N LEU A 331 -0.19 28.57 -5.19
CA LEU A 331 -0.14 27.18 -5.63
C LEU A 331 1.28 26.69 -5.92
N ARG A 332 1.56 25.50 -5.39
CA ARG A 332 2.78 24.71 -5.59
C ARG A 332 2.52 23.47 -6.42
N GLU A 333 1.34 22.86 -6.28
CA GLU A 333 0.93 21.69 -7.05
C GLU A 333 -0.46 21.90 -7.65
N ILE A 334 -0.59 21.54 -8.92
CA ILE A 334 -1.87 21.53 -9.63
C ILE A 334 -2.05 20.21 -10.38
N SER A 335 -3.24 19.63 -10.26
CA SER A 335 -3.66 18.50 -11.08
C SER A 335 -4.95 18.83 -11.84
N LEU A 336 -4.86 18.82 -13.17
CA LEU A 336 -5.98 19.05 -14.10
C LEU A 336 -6.18 17.84 -15.03
N ALA A 337 -5.95 16.63 -14.52
CA ALA A 337 -5.97 15.41 -15.34
C ALA A 337 -7.37 15.10 -15.89
N TYR A 338 -7.42 14.58 -17.11
CA TYR A 338 -8.61 14.18 -17.88
C TYR A 338 -9.56 15.34 -18.23
N TYR A 339 -10.04 15.36 -19.48
CA TYR A 339 -11.00 16.33 -20.03
C TYR A 339 -10.53 17.80 -20.11
N CYS A 340 -9.35 18.14 -19.57
CA CYS A 340 -8.74 19.45 -19.78
C CYS A 340 -7.98 19.53 -21.11
N LYS A 341 -8.15 20.63 -21.85
CA LYS A 341 -7.40 20.95 -23.07
C LYS A 341 -6.33 22.00 -22.78
N VAL A 342 -5.07 21.61 -22.90
CA VAL A 342 -3.90 22.45 -22.61
C VAL A 342 -3.58 23.29 -23.84
N THR A 343 -4.27 24.43 -23.93
CA THR A 343 -4.08 25.45 -24.98
C THR A 343 -3.13 26.55 -24.53
N HIS A 344 -2.79 27.46 -25.46
CA HIS A 344 -2.06 28.70 -25.13
C HIS A 344 -2.75 29.50 -24.01
N SER A 345 -4.09 29.60 -24.03
CA SER A 345 -4.86 30.39 -23.06
C SER A 345 -4.81 29.81 -21.64
N LEU A 346 -4.89 28.48 -21.49
CA LEU A 346 -4.73 27.87 -20.18
C LEU A 346 -3.30 28.02 -19.67
N ALA A 347 -2.33 27.77 -20.54
CA ALA A 347 -0.91 27.83 -20.21
C ALA A 347 -0.45 29.23 -19.78
N SER A 348 -0.97 30.29 -20.40
CA SER A 348 -0.62 31.67 -20.03
C SER A 348 -1.13 32.06 -18.64
N SER A 349 -2.23 31.46 -18.18
CA SER A 349 -2.76 31.66 -16.83
C SER A 349 -1.82 31.18 -15.73
N LEU A 350 -0.91 30.24 -16.04
CA LEU A 350 0.12 29.76 -15.11
C LEU A 350 1.20 30.81 -14.80
N GLN A 351 1.32 31.88 -15.59
CA GLN A 351 2.36 32.91 -15.42
C GLN A 351 2.27 33.61 -14.04
N LYS A 352 1.09 33.61 -13.42
CA LYS A 352 0.85 34.22 -12.11
C LYS A 352 1.24 33.32 -10.93
N LEU A 353 1.54 32.05 -11.17
CA LEU A 353 1.82 31.05 -10.14
C LEU A 353 3.33 30.91 -9.91
N TYR A 354 3.90 31.81 -9.12
CA TYR A 354 5.36 31.90 -8.94
C TYR A 354 5.97 30.75 -8.13
N ASN A 355 5.16 30.08 -7.31
CA ASN A 355 5.59 29.00 -6.42
C ASN A 355 5.32 27.61 -7.01
N LEU A 356 4.86 27.52 -8.26
CA LEU A 356 4.44 26.27 -8.88
C LEU A 356 5.63 25.33 -9.12
N GLN A 357 5.57 24.15 -8.54
CA GLN A 357 6.62 23.11 -8.55
C GLN A 357 6.16 21.81 -9.21
N SER A 358 4.87 21.48 -9.18
CA SER A 358 4.32 20.24 -9.74
C SER A 358 3.07 20.50 -10.58
N ILE A 359 3.05 19.94 -11.79
CA ILE A 359 1.91 20.02 -12.71
C ILE A 359 1.57 18.60 -13.20
N LYS A 360 0.33 18.17 -12.98
CA LYS A 360 -0.22 16.90 -13.49
C LYS A 360 -1.34 17.16 -14.49
N LEU A 361 -1.17 16.66 -15.70
CA LEU A 361 -2.08 16.88 -16.84
C LEU A 361 -2.49 15.56 -17.48
N ASP A 362 -2.50 14.46 -16.73
CA ASP A 362 -2.66 13.13 -17.30
C ASP A 362 -3.97 12.98 -18.09
N GLY A 363 -3.90 12.37 -19.27
CA GLY A 363 -5.06 12.16 -20.13
C GLY A 363 -5.65 13.44 -20.75
N CYS A 364 -4.91 14.56 -20.71
CA CYS A 364 -5.29 15.80 -21.38
C CYS A 364 -4.97 15.81 -22.89
N GLU A 365 -5.67 16.65 -23.64
CA GLU A 365 -5.25 17.03 -24.99
C GLU A 365 -4.30 18.21 -24.90
N VAL A 366 -3.05 18.04 -25.33
CA VAL A 366 -1.98 19.04 -25.22
C VAL A 366 -1.59 19.54 -26.60
N THR A 367 -1.65 20.86 -26.82
CA THR A 367 -1.14 21.45 -28.05
C THR A 367 0.33 21.82 -27.93
N THR A 368 1.10 21.76 -29.03
CA THR A 368 2.49 22.23 -29.06
C THR A 368 2.62 23.68 -28.59
N SER A 369 1.67 24.55 -28.98
CA SER A 369 1.63 25.94 -28.54
C SER A 369 1.35 26.07 -27.03
N GLY A 370 0.47 25.25 -26.47
CA GLY A 370 0.19 25.18 -25.04
C GLY A 370 1.43 24.79 -24.26
N LEU A 371 2.10 23.69 -24.65
CA LEU A 371 3.29 23.20 -23.97
C LEU A 371 4.46 24.20 -24.05
N LYS A 372 4.67 24.85 -25.20
CA LYS A 372 5.66 25.94 -25.32
C LYS A 372 5.33 27.15 -24.46
N THR A 373 4.04 27.48 -24.32
CA THR A 373 3.60 28.59 -23.47
C THR A 373 3.79 28.26 -22.00
N MET A 374 3.49 27.02 -21.59
CA MET A 374 3.77 26.54 -20.23
C MET A 374 5.26 26.63 -19.92
N ALA A 375 6.10 26.24 -20.88
CA ALA A 375 7.56 26.30 -20.77
C ALA A 375 8.09 27.72 -20.49
N ASN A 376 7.36 28.75 -20.93
CA ASN A 376 7.71 30.16 -20.70
C ASN A 376 7.06 30.74 -19.44
N SER A 377 5.91 30.18 -19.05
CA SER A 377 5.08 30.72 -17.97
C SER A 377 5.54 30.23 -16.60
N CYS A 378 6.09 29.02 -16.52
CA CYS A 378 6.63 28.44 -15.29
C CYS A 378 8.12 28.81 -15.16
N ARG A 379 8.57 29.25 -13.97
CA ARG A 379 9.96 29.64 -13.74
C ARG A 379 10.89 28.47 -13.45
N SER A 380 10.45 27.54 -12.60
CA SER A 380 11.19 26.33 -12.26
C SER A 380 10.24 25.27 -11.73
N LEU A 381 9.99 24.25 -12.55
CA LEU A 381 9.12 23.13 -12.24
C LEU A 381 9.99 21.93 -11.86
N GLY A 382 9.63 21.26 -10.76
CA GLY A 382 10.27 20.04 -10.29
C GLY A 382 9.59 18.78 -10.80
N GLU A 383 8.29 18.81 -11.06
CA GLU A 383 7.53 17.64 -11.52
C GLU A 383 6.57 18.00 -12.65
N LEU A 384 6.59 17.21 -13.73
CA LEU A 384 5.64 17.29 -14.82
C LEU A 384 5.10 15.90 -15.14
N SER A 385 3.78 15.75 -15.15
CA SER A 385 3.11 14.56 -15.63
C SER A 385 2.23 14.88 -16.84
N LEU A 386 2.54 14.21 -17.95
CA LEU A 386 1.83 14.23 -19.23
C LEU A 386 1.33 12.82 -19.59
N SER A 387 1.14 11.95 -18.60
CA SER A 387 0.78 10.54 -18.82
C SER A 387 -0.49 10.45 -19.65
N LYS A 388 -0.49 9.67 -20.74
CA LYS A 388 -1.62 9.45 -21.65
C LYS A 388 -2.12 10.72 -22.34
N CYS A 389 -1.32 11.79 -22.38
CA CYS A 389 -1.67 13.00 -23.11
C CYS A 389 -1.58 12.81 -24.62
N SER A 390 -2.63 13.19 -25.33
CA SER A 390 -2.60 13.29 -26.79
C SER A 390 -1.95 14.63 -27.21
N GLY A 391 -1.27 14.64 -28.36
CA GLY A 391 -0.65 15.86 -28.91
C GLY A 391 0.71 16.27 -28.31
N VAL A 392 1.24 15.52 -27.34
CA VAL A 392 2.64 15.67 -26.89
C VAL A 392 3.57 15.17 -27.99
N THR A 393 4.40 16.06 -28.55
CA THR A 393 5.34 15.79 -29.64
C THR A 393 6.77 16.19 -29.24
N ASP A 394 7.76 15.73 -30.00
CA ASP A 394 9.16 16.11 -29.80
C ASP A 394 9.38 17.62 -29.76
N GLU A 395 8.74 18.36 -30.66
CA GLU A 395 8.89 19.81 -30.74
C GLU A 395 8.42 20.51 -29.45
N GLY A 396 7.27 20.10 -28.92
CA GLY A 396 6.70 20.68 -27.71
C GLY A 396 7.50 20.30 -26.46
N LEU A 397 7.80 19.01 -26.30
CA LEU A 397 8.47 18.48 -25.12
C LEU A 397 9.93 18.94 -25.05
N SER A 398 10.66 18.92 -26.16
CA SER A 398 12.05 19.41 -26.22
C SER A 398 12.17 20.88 -25.85
N PHE A 399 11.25 21.72 -26.35
CA PHE A 399 11.20 23.13 -25.96
C PHE A 399 10.88 23.32 -24.48
N PHE A 400 10.04 22.45 -23.90
CA PHE A 400 9.72 22.51 -22.48
C PHE A 400 10.93 22.20 -21.60
N VAL A 401 11.57 21.05 -21.82
CA VAL A 401 12.64 20.54 -20.93
C VAL A 401 13.90 21.38 -20.99
N THR A 402 14.21 22.01 -22.13
CA THR A 402 15.35 22.93 -22.27
C THR A 402 15.26 24.15 -21.35
N LYS A 403 14.05 24.53 -20.92
CA LYS A 403 13.81 25.63 -19.97
C LYS A 403 13.74 25.16 -18.51
N HIS A 404 13.53 23.87 -18.26
CA HIS A 404 13.24 23.30 -16.95
C HIS A 404 14.34 22.35 -16.46
N LYS A 405 15.56 22.87 -16.32
CA LYS A 405 16.74 22.05 -15.94
C LYS A 405 16.68 21.44 -14.54
N GLY A 406 15.86 22.00 -13.65
CA GLY A 406 15.63 21.51 -12.29
C GLY A 406 14.54 20.44 -12.18
N LEU A 407 14.06 19.89 -13.30
CA LEU A 407 13.04 18.84 -13.29
C LEU A 407 13.59 17.58 -12.62
N VAL A 408 12.85 17.09 -11.63
CA VAL A 408 13.16 15.92 -10.80
C VAL A 408 12.31 14.72 -11.23
N LYS A 409 11.04 14.95 -11.59
CA LYS A 409 10.15 13.89 -12.10
C LYS A 409 9.52 14.27 -13.43
N LEU A 410 9.57 13.34 -14.37
CA LEU A 410 8.90 13.44 -15.65
C LEU A 410 8.14 12.14 -15.94
N ASP A 411 6.84 12.27 -16.15
CA ASP A 411 6.00 11.17 -16.65
C ASP A 411 5.47 11.52 -18.04
N VAL A 412 5.88 10.75 -19.04
CA VAL A 412 5.45 10.81 -20.44
C VAL A 412 4.89 9.46 -20.90
N THR A 413 4.42 8.65 -19.95
CA THR A 413 3.78 7.35 -20.21
C THR A 413 2.71 7.48 -21.28
N CYS A 414 2.68 6.57 -22.25
CA CYS A 414 1.74 6.56 -23.38
C CYS A 414 1.76 7.83 -24.25
N CYS A 415 2.80 8.68 -24.18
CA CYS A 415 3.01 9.75 -25.16
C CYS A 415 3.62 9.16 -26.44
N ARG A 416 2.76 8.61 -27.31
CA ARG A 416 3.17 7.81 -28.49
C ARG A 416 3.86 8.58 -29.63
N ASN A 417 3.95 9.91 -29.54
CA ASN A 417 4.53 10.76 -30.59
C ASN A 417 5.90 11.36 -30.20
N ILE A 418 6.55 10.82 -29.16
CA ILE A 418 7.92 11.21 -28.79
C ILE A 418 8.91 10.20 -29.35
N THR A 419 10.09 10.67 -29.74
CA THR A 419 11.19 9.85 -30.30
C THR A 419 12.49 10.12 -29.54
N ASP A 420 13.60 9.60 -30.07
CA ASP A 420 14.95 9.87 -29.55
C ASP A 420 15.28 11.37 -29.46
N LEU A 421 14.62 12.23 -30.25
CA LEU A 421 14.80 13.69 -30.19
C LEU A 421 14.36 14.28 -28.83
N SER A 422 13.20 13.84 -28.31
CA SER A 422 12.77 14.22 -26.97
C SER A 422 13.75 13.72 -25.92
N LEU A 423 14.18 12.46 -26.01
CA LEU A 423 15.11 11.90 -25.03
C LEU A 423 16.48 12.58 -25.06
N ALA A 424 17.00 12.94 -26.24
CA ALA A 424 18.22 13.75 -26.34
C ALA A 424 18.08 15.09 -25.61
N SER A 425 16.93 15.75 -25.74
CA SER A 425 16.65 17.01 -25.05
C SER A 425 16.47 16.83 -23.54
N ILE A 426 15.76 15.77 -23.11
CA ILE A 426 15.55 15.43 -21.70
C ILE A 426 16.88 15.14 -21.02
N THR A 427 17.66 14.22 -21.58
CA THR A 427 18.93 13.75 -21.00
C THR A 427 20.00 14.83 -20.97
N SER A 428 20.03 15.74 -21.96
CA SER A 428 20.97 16.87 -21.98
C SER A 428 20.56 18.06 -21.10
N SER A 429 19.25 18.25 -20.84
CA SER A 429 18.75 19.42 -20.11
C SER A 429 18.41 19.13 -18.65
N CYS A 430 17.79 17.98 -18.36
CA CYS A 430 17.22 17.63 -17.06
C CYS A 430 18.12 16.60 -16.34
N THR A 431 19.35 16.98 -16.03
CA THR A 431 20.32 16.09 -15.37
C THR A 431 20.02 15.81 -13.90
N SER A 432 19.02 16.49 -13.32
CA SER A 432 18.56 16.29 -11.94
C SER A 432 17.39 15.29 -11.82
N LEU A 433 17.01 14.62 -12.92
CA LEU A 433 15.91 13.65 -12.91
C LEU A 433 16.23 12.46 -12.00
N THR A 434 15.31 12.21 -11.05
CA THR A 434 15.29 11.02 -10.20
C THR A 434 14.22 10.04 -10.64
N ASN A 435 13.16 10.50 -11.31
CA ASN A 435 12.08 9.64 -11.80
C ASN A 435 11.76 9.95 -13.26
N LEU A 436 11.82 8.92 -14.10
CA LEU A 436 11.39 8.98 -15.50
C LEU A 436 10.44 7.82 -15.80
N SER A 437 9.18 8.13 -16.13
CA SER A 437 8.21 7.14 -16.60
C SER A 437 7.89 7.39 -18.06
N MET A 438 8.06 6.36 -18.88
CA MET A 438 7.81 6.41 -20.33
C MET A 438 7.30 5.06 -20.86
N GLU A 439 6.38 4.42 -20.12
CA GLU A 439 5.72 3.20 -20.57
C GLU A 439 5.02 3.41 -21.93
N SER A 440 5.13 2.44 -22.84
CA SER A 440 4.52 2.46 -24.18
C SER A 440 4.92 3.67 -25.06
N CYS A 441 6.18 4.13 -24.98
CA CYS A 441 6.77 5.14 -25.86
C CYS A 441 7.48 4.50 -27.07
N ILE A 442 6.73 3.72 -27.85
CA ILE A 442 7.22 2.78 -28.87
C ILE A 442 8.10 3.35 -30.00
N LEU A 443 8.13 4.67 -30.20
CA LEU A 443 8.96 5.31 -31.24
C LEU A 443 10.37 5.67 -30.74
N VAL A 444 10.65 5.48 -29.44
CA VAL A 444 11.99 5.60 -28.88
C VAL A 444 12.80 4.36 -29.24
N SER A 445 13.99 4.57 -29.80
CA SER A 445 14.88 3.49 -30.21
C SER A 445 15.95 3.21 -29.15
N ARG A 446 16.81 2.23 -29.44
CA ARG A 446 18.02 1.92 -28.66
C ARG A 446 18.86 3.15 -28.32
N GLU A 447 18.88 4.15 -29.20
CA GLU A 447 19.69 5.35 -29.03
C GLU A 447 19.18 6.21 -27.88
N GLY A 448 17.86 6.34 -27.74
CA GLY A 448 17.25 7.02 -26.59
C GLY A 448 17.64 6.40 -25.24
N PHE A 449 17.61 5.06 -25.13
CA PHE A 449 18.02 4.36 -23.90
C PHE A 449 19.52 4.51 -23.62
N ARG A 450 20.35 4.53 -24.66
CA ARG A 450 21.79 4.82 -24.55
C ARG A 450 22.04 6.18 -23.92
N LEU A 451 21.29 7.21 -24.34
CA LEU A 451 21.40 8.56 -23.79
C LEU A 451 20.98 8.64 -22.32
N ILE A 452 19.92 7.93 -21.92
CA ILE A 452 19.50 7.84 -20.51
C ILE A 452 20.65 7.32 -19.66
N GLY A 453 21.23 6.17 -20.02
CA GLY A 453 22.32 5.55 -19.29
C GLY A 453 23.59 6.41 -19.18
N GLN A 454 23.82 7.31 -20.15
CA GLN A 454 25.01 8.17 -20.21
C GLN A 454 24.89 9.48 -19.44
N HIS A 455 23.67 9.96 -19.18
CA HIS A 455 23.47 11.32 -18.67
C HIS A 455 22.59 11.40 -17.42
N CYS A 456 21.75 10.40 -17.16
CA CYS A 456 20.78 10.43 -16.07
C CYS A 456 21.23 9.61 -14.84
N HIS A 457 22.42 9.90 -14.31
CA HIS A 457 23.02 9.13 -13.21
C HIS A 457 22.28 9.21 -11.86
N LEU A 458 21.42 10.21 -11.69
CA LEU A 458 20.62 10.42 -10.47
C LEU A 458 19.28 9.68 -10.51
N LEU A 459 18.97 8.94 -11.57
CA LEU A 459 17.72 8.17 -11.64
C LEU A 459 17.63 7.14 -10.53
N GLU A 460 16.53 7.22 -9.78
CA GLU A 460 16.12 6.29 -8.73
C GLU A 460 14.96 5.41 -9.20
N GLU A 461 14.07 5.92 -10.05
CA GLU A 461 12.95 5.19 -10.62
C GLU A 461 12.90 5.36 -12.15
N LEU A 462 12.84 4.23 -12.86
CA LEU A 462 12.77 4.20 -14.31
C LEU A 462 11.73 3.17 -14.77
N ASP A 463 10.72 3.66 -15.48
CA ASP A 463 9.69 2.81 -16.11
C ASP A 463 9.81 2.89 -17.64
N LEU A 464 10.25 1.78 -18.23
CA LEU A 464 10.38 1.56 -19.67
C LEU A 464 9.47 0.41 -20.15
N THR A 465 8.43 0.07 -19.38
CA THR A 465 7.49 -1.00 -19.75
C THR A 465 6.96 -0.81 -21.17
N ASP A 466 6.85 -1.89 -21.95
CA ASP A 466 6.30 -1.87 -23.32
C ASP A 466 7.05 -0.93 -24.29
N ASN A 467 8.39 -0.87 -24.18
CA ASN A 467 9.27 -0.17 -25.13
C ASN A 467 10.18 -1.15 -25.90
N ASP A 468 10.81 -0.69 -26.99
CA ASP A 468 11.74 -1.48 -27.82
C ASP A 468 13.15 -1.63 -27.20
N LEU A 469 13.21 -1.95 -25.92
CA LEU A 469 14.43 -2.10 -25.14
C LEU A 469 15.09 -3.46 -25.38
N ASP A 470 16.41 -3.45 -25.65
CA ASP A 470 17.25 -4.64 -25.80
C ASP A 470 18.40 -4.67 -24.77
N ASP A 471 19.25 -5.71 -24.85
CA ASP A 471 20.35 -5.91 -23.89
C ASP A 471 21.41 -4.80 -23.93
N GLU A 472 21.67 -4.17 -25.08
CA GLU A 472 22.58 -3.02 -25.16
C GLU A 472 21.95 -1.78 -24.52
N GLY A 473 20.64 -1.60 -24.67
CA GLY A 473 19.88 -0.59 -23.93
C GLY A 473 19.99 -0.79 -22.41
N LEU A 474 19.78 -2.03 -21.92
CA LEU A 474 19.95 -2.36 -20.50
C LEU A 474 21.39 -2.19 -20.01
N ARG A 475 22.37 -2.54 -20.85
CA ARG A 475 23.78 -2.27 -20.56
C ARG A 475 24.04 -0.79 -20.36
N ALA A 476 23.46 0.09 -21.19
CA ALA A 476 23.57 1.53 -20.98
C ALA A 476 22.87 1.96 -19.69
N ILE A 477 21.63 1.52 -19.45
CA ILE A 477 20.84 1.85 -18.25
C ILE A 477 21.54 1.43 -16.95
N SER A 478 22.39 0.40 -16.99
CA SER A 478 23.20 0.00 -15.83
C SER A 478 24.17 1.09 -15.32
N GLY A 479 24.38 2.16 -16.10
CA GLY A 479 25.08 3.39 -15.66
C GLY A 479 24.28 4.28 -14.69
N CYS A 480 22.99 4.00 -14.50
CA CYS A 480 22.13 4.66 -13.51
C CYS A 480 22.28 3.94 -12.15
N HIS A 481 23.38 4.22 -11.45
CA HIS A 481 23.77 3.48 -10.23
C HIS A 481 22.84 3.64 -9.02
N ASN A 482 22.02 4.70 -9.03
CA ASN A 482 21.06 4.99 -7.96
C ASN A 482 19.70 4.30 -8.15
N LEU A 483 19.51 3.53 -9.23
CA LEU A 483 18.24 2.87 -9.51
C LEU A 483 17.80 1.97 -8.34
N SER A 484 16.59 2.27 -7.87
CA SER A 484 15.87 1.55 -6.81
C SER A 484 14.61 0.85 -7.36
N VAL A 485 13.99 1.42 -8.40
CA VAL A 485 12.84 0.83 -9.10
C VAL A 485 13.15 0.78 -10.59
N LEU A 486 13.08 -0.42 -11.17
CA LEU A 486 13.22 -0.63 -12.61
C LEU A 486 12.05 -1.46 -13.12
N LYS A 487 11.26 -0.89 -14.04
CA LYS A 487 10.15 -1.58 -14.70
C LYS A 487 10.42 -1.70 -16.18
N ILE A 488 10.54 -2.94 -16.64
CA ILE A 488 10.91 -3.32 -18.01
C ILE A 488 10.06 -4.50 -18.49
N GLY A 489 8.80 -4.53 -18.03
CA GLY A 489 7.82 -5.52 -18.48
C GLY A 489 7.51 -5.33 -19.97
N ILE A 490 7.19 -6.42 -20.67
CA ILE A 490 6.81 -6.44 -22.09
C ILE A 490 7.96 -5.98 -23.02
N CYS A 491 9.18 -5.73 -22.51
CA CYS A 491 10.36 -5.54 -23.35
C CYS A 491 10.81 -6.89 -23.93
N LEU A 492 10.41 -7.20 -25.16
CA LEU A 492 10.56 -8.55 -25.74
C LEU A 492 11.98 -8.89 -26.20
N LYS A 493 12.89 -7.90 -26.29
CA LYS A 493 14.25 -8.06 -26.81
C LYS A 493 15.33 -8.14 -25.72
N ILE A 494 14.94 -8.17 -24.45
CA ILE A 494 15.88 -8.34 -23.33
C ILE A 494 16.09 -9.83 -23.03
N SER A 495 17.30 -10.17 -22.58
CA SER A 495 17.71 -11.49 -22.15
C SER A 495 18.48 -11.46 -20.83
N ASP A 496 19.01 -12.61 -20.42
CA ASP A 496 19.87 -12.72 -19.24
C ASP A 496 21.10 -11.81 -19.31
N GLU A 497 21.64 -11.53 -20.51
CA GLU A 497 22.81 -10.66 -20.68
C GLU A 497 22.52 -9.22 -20.20
N GLY A 498 21.37 -8.66 -20.59
CA GLY A 498 20.92 -7.36 -20.11
C GLY A 498 20.75 -7.33 -18.58
N LEU A 499 20.17 -8.37 -17.99
CA LEU A 499 20.03 -8.46 -16.53
C LEU A 499 21.36 -8.61 -15.79
N ILE A 500 22.35 -9.28 -16.39
CA ILE A 500 23.70 -9.35 -15.83
C ILE A 500 24.33 -7.96 -15.74
N HIS A 501 24.09 -7.08 -16.71
CA HIS A 501 24.54 -5.70 -16.64
C HIS A 501 23.84 -4.92 -15.52
N VAL A 502 22.51 -5.02 -15.42
CA VAL A 502 21.73 -4.40 -14.33
C VAL A 502 22.22 -4.87 -12.97
N ALA A 503 22.42 -6.18 -12.78
CA ALA A 503 22.93 -6.75 -11.53
C ALA A 503 24.32 -6.21 -11.13
N LYS A 504 25.17 -5.85 -12.10
CA LYS A 504 26.49 -5.26 -11.85
C LYS A 504 26.43 -3.76 -11.59
N GLY A 505 25.50 -3.05 -12.22
CA GLY A 505 25.43 -1.59 -12.23
C GLY A 505 24.48 -0.98 -11.20
N CYS A 506 23.46 -1.71 -10.74
CA CYS A 506 22.35 -1.20 -9.93
C CYS A 506 22.23 -1.95 -8.57
N PRO A 507 23.18 -1.75 -7.63
CA PRO A 507 23.19 -2.48 -6.35
C PRO A 507 22.06 -2.07 -5.39
N ASN A 508 21.46 -0.89 -5.61
CA ASN A 508 20.40 -0.33 -4.77
C ASN A 508 18.99 -0.76 -5.17
N LEU A 509 18.86 -1.67 -6.16
CA LEU A 509 17.58 -2.09 -6.71
C LEU A 509 16.71 -2.78 -5.64
N GLN A 510 15.50 -2.28 -5.46
CA GLN A 510 14.48 -2.74 -4.51
C GLN A 510 13.26 -3.33 -5.22
N GLU A 511 12.89 -2.80 -6.38
CA GLU A 511 11.77 -3.29 -7.19
C GLU A 511 12.24 -3.55 -8.63
N LEU A 512 11.93 -4.75 -9.14
CA LEU A 512 12.18 -5.13 -10.51
C LEU A 512 10.92 -5.76 -11.12
N ASP A 513 10.38 -5.14 -12.17
CA ASP A 513 9.28 -5.70 -12.96
C ASP A 513 9.78 -6.21 -14.32
N LEU A 514 9.63 -7.53 -14.53
CA LEU A 514 9.97 -8.30 -15.73
C LEU A 514 8.72 -9.00 -16.31
N TYR A 515 7.54 -8.44 -16.08
CA TYR A 515 6.28 -9.01 -16.57
C TYR A 515 6.37 -9.34 -18.06
N ARG A 516 6.18 -10.61 -18.43
CA ARG A 516 6.25 -11.12 -19.81
C ARG A 516 7.59 -10.84 -20.52
N SER A 517 8.69 -10.72 -19.80
CA SER A 517 10.04 -10.68 -20.39
C SER A 517 10.48 -12.12 -20.72
N VAL A 518 10.06 -12.61 -21.89
CA VAL A 518 10.20 -14.04 -22.28
C VAL A 518 11.64 -14.52 -22.48
N GLY A 519 12.59 -13.61 -22.72
CA GLY A 519 14.02 -13.94 -22.85
C GLY A 519 14.77 -14.14 -21.54
N ILE A 520 14.09 -14.01 -20.39
CA ILE A 520 14.70 -14.15 -19.07
C ILE A 520 14.59 -15.58 -18.56
N THR A 521 15.72 -16.14 -18.12
CA THR A 521 15.83 -17.48 -17.54
C THR A 521 16.34 -17.44 -16.09
N ASP A 522 16.59 -18.62 -15.51
CA ASP A 522 17.22 -18.74 -14.20
C ASP A 522 18.60 -18.04 -14.08
N ILE A 523 19.31 -17.85 -15.20
CA ILE A 523 20.63 -17.20 -15.21
C ILE A 523 20.51 -15.71 -14.86
N GLY A 524 19.60 -14.99 -15.52
CA GLY A 524 19.36 -13.57 -15.27
C GLY A 524 18.81 -13.33 -13.87
N VAL A 525 17.85 -14.14 -13.42
CA VAL A 525 17.31 -14.04 -12.04
C VAL A 525 18.39 -14.31 -10.99
N MET A 526 19.27 -15.29 -11.23
CA MET A 526 20.41 -15.56 -10.36
C MET A 526 21.38 -14.38 -10.30
N ALA A 527 21.63 -13.70 -11.43
CA ALA A 527 22.47 -12.51 -11.47
C ALA A 527 21.87 -11.39 -10.60
N ILE A 528 20.58 -11.10 -10.78
CA ILE A 528 19.85 -10.10 -9.97
C ILE A 528 19.88 -10.45 -8.49
N ALA A 529 19.60 -11.70 -8.10
CA ALA A 529 19.61 -12.12 -6.71
C ALA A 529 21.00 -11.97 -6.03
N ARG A 530 22.09 -12.00 -6.82
CA ARG A 530 23.46 -11.78 -6.32
C ARG A 530 23.86 -10.31 -6.32
N GLY A 531 23.45 -9.55 -7.33
CA GLY A 531 23.85 -8.16 -7.53
C GLY A 531 23.00 -7.14 -6.75
N CYS A 532 21.75 -7.48 -6.45
CA CYS A 532 20.76 -6.58 -5.86
C CYS A 532 20.29 -7.08 -4.47
N PRO A 533 21.12 -6.95 -3.41
CA PRO A 533 20.81 -7.50 -2.08
C PRO A 533 19.65 -6.79 -1.36
N LEU A 534 19.25 -5.61 -1.83
CA LEU A 534 18.15 -4.81 -1.28
C LEU A 534 16.79 -5.14 -1.91
N LEU A 535 16.71 -6.13 -2.79
CA LEU A 535 15.49 -6.49 -3.51
C LEU A 535 14.34 -6.85 -2.55
N GLN A 536 13.20 -6.19 -2.76
CA GLN A 536 11.97 -6.30 -1.97
C GLN A 536 10.80 -6.82 -2.81
N ILE A 537 10.71 -6.40 -4.06
CA ILE A 537 9.61 -6.72 -4.98
C ILE A 537 10.21 -7.25 -6.27
N ILE A 538 9.75 -8.41 -6.71
CA ILE A 538 10.08 -8.93 -8.04
C ILE A 538 8.84 -9.51 -8.71
N ASN A 539 8.61 -9.07 -9.95
CA ASN A 539 7.57 -9.59 -10.82
C ASN A 539 8.21 -10.31 -12.00
N LEU A 540 8.12 -11.65 -11.99
CA LEU A 540 8.57 -12.56 -13.07
C LEU A 540 7.38 -13.21 -13.77
N SER A 541 6.18 -12.64 -13.61
CA SER A 541 4.96 -13.22 -14.15
C SER A 541 5.06 -13.42 -15.66
N TYR A 542 4.82 -14.66 -16.09
CA TYR A 542 4.89 -15.15 -17.47
C TYR A 542 6.28 -15.15 -18.10
N CYS A 543 7.35 -15.14 -17.30
CA CYS A 543 8.66 -15.61 -17.72
C CYS A 543 8.66 -17.14 -17.69
N THR A 544 8.47 -17.79 -18.85
CA THR A 544 8.24 -19.24 -18.92
C THR A 544 9.48 -20.08 -18.64
N GLU A 545 10.67 -19.52 -18.82
CA GLU A 545 11.96 -20.20 -18.57
C GLU A 545 12.47 -20.02 -17.11
N VAL A 546 11.64 -19.46 -16.24
CA VAL A 546 11.91 -19.33 -14.80
C VAL A 546 11.44 -20.58 -14.06
N THR A 547 12.37 -21.22 -13.33
CA THR A 547 12.14 -22.48 -12.61
C THR A 547 12.49 -22.40 -11.12
N ASP A 548 12.55 -23.55 -10.44
CA ASP A 548 12.97 -23.65 -9.04
C ASP A 548 14.41 -23.16 -8.79
N TYR A 549 15.28 -23.10 -9.82
CA TYR A 549 16.63 -22.53 -9.68
C TYR A 549 16.60 -21.02 -9.43
N SER A 550 15.71 -20.29 -10.11
CA SER A 550 15.41 -18.89 -9.80
C SER A 550 14.96 -18.71 -8.36
N LEU A 551 13.99 -19.53 -7.90
CA LEU A 551 13.48 -19.45 -6.53
C LEU A 551 14.55 -19.74 -5.48
N ARG A 552 15.44 -20.70 -5.75
CA ARG A 552 16.61 -20.97 -4.90
C ARG A 552 17.54 -19.75 -4.83
N SER A 553 17.75 -19.04 -5.93
CA SER A 553 18.57 -17.84 -5.95
C SER A 553 17.90 -16.70 -5.18
N LEU A 554 16.62 -16.44 -5.45
CA LEU A 554 15.80 -15.41 -4.78
C LEU A 554 15.63 -15.65 -3.28
N SER A 555 15.71 -16.89 -2.80
CA SER A 555 15.68 -17.19 -1.36
C SER A 555 16.78 -16.52 -0.55
N LYS A 556 17.84 -16.04 -1.21
CA LYS A 556 18.93 -15.29 -0.58
C LYS A 556 18.59 -13.80 -0.39
N CYS A 557 17.55 -13.30 -1.06
CA CYS A 557 17.06 -11.94 -0.93
C CYS A 557 16.17 -11.83 0.33
N SER A 558 16.80 -11.71 1.49
CA SER A 558 16.10 -11.69 2.79
C SER A 558 15.09 -10.54 2.99
N ASN A 559 15.17 -9.50 2.17
CA ASN A 559 14.23 -8.37 2.17
C ASN A 559 13.01 -8.57 1.28
N LEU A 560 12.95 -9.67 0.52
CA LEU A 560 11.85 -9.94 -0.41
C LEU A 560 10.53 -10.05 0.34
N ASN A 561 9.60 -9.15 0.01
CA ASN A 561 8.29 -9.05 0.60
C ASN A 561 7.15 -9.35 -0.39
N THR A 562 7.41 -9.23 -1.69
CA THR A 562 6.45 -9.49 -2.78
C THR A 562 7.12 -10.32 -3.86
N LEU A 563 6.50 -11.46 -4.17
CA LEU A 563 6.94 -12.35 -5.25
C LEU A 563 5.74 -12.66 -6.15
N GLU A 564 5.84 -12.25 -7.42
CA GLU A 564 4.84 -12.55 -8.45
C GLU A 564 5.50 -13.42 -9.54
N ILE A 565 5.07 -14.68 -9.65
CA ILE A 565 5.65 -15.69 -10.55
C ILE A 565 4.57 -16.41 -11.34
N ARG A 566 3.51 -15.66 -11.70
CA ARG A 566 2.34 -16.23 -12.37
C ARG A 566 2.74 -16.91 -13.67
N GLY A 567 2.41 -18.18 -13.85
CA GLY A 567 2.69 -18.92 -15.08
C GLY A 567 4.15 -19.31 -15.31
N CYS A 568 5.01 -19.20 -14.30
CA CYS A 568 6.37 -19.75 -14.32
C CYS A 568 6.36 -21.28 -14.09
N GLN A 569 7.43 -21.96 -14.50
CA GLN A 569 7.60 -23.42 -14.40
C GLN A 569 8.20 -23.81 -13.03
N VAL A 570 7.52 -23.39 -11.95
CA VAL A 570 7.96 -23.60 -10.57
C VAL A 570 7.16 -24.70 -9.87
N SER A 571 7.78 -25.39 -8.91
CA SER A 571 7.19 -26.46 -8.12
C SER A 571 7.12 -26.12 -6.63
N SER A 572 6.46 -26.99 -5.85
CA SER A 572 6.48 -26.95 -4.38
C SER A 572 7.89 -26.93 -3.79
N SER A 573 8.88 -27.53 -4.46
CA SER A 573 10.28 -27.56 -4.00
C SER A 573 10.94 -26.18 -4.09
N GLY A 574 10.73 -25.43 -5.17
CA GLY A 574 11.25 -24.05 -5.26
C GLY A 574 10.57 -23.13 -4.25
N LEU A 575 9.25 -23.26 -4.09
CA LEU A 575 8.47 -22.48 -3.14
C LEU A 575 8.91 -22.71 -1.68
N ALA A 576 9.25 -23.95 -1.33
CA ALA A 576 9.80 -24.31 -0.02
C ALA A 576 11.05 -23.49 0.34
N VAL A 577 11.97 -23.35 -0.61
CA VAL A 577 13.24 -22.66 -0.37
C VAL A 577 13.00 -21.16 -0.17
N VAL A 578 12.08 -20.56 -0.92
CA VAL A 578 11.66 -19.17 -0.72
C VAL A 578 10.99 -18.98 0.63
N ALA A 579 10.11 -19.88 1.06
CA ALA A 579 9.45 -19.79 2.36
C ALA A 579 10.45 -19.72 3.53
N VAL A 580 11.54 -20.49 3.45
CA VAL A 580 12.59 -20.53 4.48
C VAL A 580 13.48 -19.28 4.45
N GLY A 581 13.87 -18.83 3.25
CA GLY A 581 14.80 -17.72 3.05
C GLY A 581 14.17 -16.33 3.16
N CYS A 582 12.94 -16.16 2.66
CA CYS A 582 12.26 -14.87 2.54
C CYS A 582 11.17 -14.71 3.62
N ARG A 583 11.58 -14.57 4.88
CA ARG A 583 10.65 -14.49 6.04
C ARG A 583 9.82 -13.21 6.10
N LYS A 584 10.15 -12.21 5.28
CA LYS A 584 9.41 -10.96 5.13
C LYS A 584 8.31 -11.03 4.05
N LEU A 585 8.10 -12.19 3.44
CA LEU A 585 7.08 -12.37 2.38
C LEU A 585 5.68 -12.04 2.90
N THR A 586 5.04 -11.07 2.26
CA THR A 586 3.67 -10.61 2.56
C THR A 586 2.70 -10.88 1.42
N LYS A 587 3.16 -10.84 0.17
CA LYS A 587 2.36 -11.07 -1.03
C LYS A 587 3.03 -12.12 -1.91
N LEU A 588 2.26 -13.14 -2.27
CA LEU A 588 2.68 -14.22 -3.15
C LEU A 588 1.60 -14.47 -4.22
N ASP A 589 1.96 -14.26 -5.50
CA ASP A 589 1.11 -14.66 -6.62
C ASP A 589 1.77 -15.81 -7.39
N ILE A 590 1.19 -17.01 -7.23
CA ILE A 590 1.61 -18.25 -7.91
C ILE A 590 0.52 -18.76 -8.84
N LYS A 591 -0.33 -17.86 -9.35
CA LYS A 591 -1.37 -18.25 -10.30
C LYS A 591 -0.77 -18.99 -11.50
N LYS A 592 -1.40 -20.07 -11.96
CA LYS A 592 -0.92 -20.90 -13.09
C LYS A 592 0.45 -21.56 -12.85
N CYS A 593 0.89 -21.72 -11.60
CA CYS A 593 2.01 -22.59 -11.25
C CYS A 593 1.50 -24.01 -11.02
N TYR A 594 1.30 -24.77 -12.10
CA TYR A 594 0.59 -26.05 -12.09
C TYR A 594 1.25 -27.14 -11.23
N PHE A 595 2.57 -27.07 -11.04
CA PHE A 595 3.35 -28.03 -10.24
C PHE A 595 3.46 -27.66 -8.75
N VAL A 596 2.71 -26.64 -8.30
CA VAL A 596 2.60 -26.32 -6.88
C VAL A 596 1.38 -27.04 -6.30
N ASP A 597 1.65 -27.85 -5.27
CA ASP A 597 0.69 -28.70 -4.55
C ASP A 597 0.72 -28.41 -3.03
N ASP A 598 0.10 -29.32 -2.26
CA ASP A 598 -0.03 -29.18 -0.81
C ASP A 598 1.31 -29.14 -0.06
N ALA A 599 2.36 -29.77 -0.59
CA ALA A 599 3.68 -29.78 0.05
C ALA A 599 4.27 -28.36 0.14
N GLY A 600 4.05 -27.53 -0.90
CA GLY A 600 4.44 -26.13 -0.90
C GLY A 600 3.67 -25.32 0.15
N MET A 601 2.37 -25.59 0.30
CA MET A 601 1.51 -24.88 1.25
C MET A 601 1.86 -25.18 2.70
N LEU A 602 2.21 -26.44 3.02
CA LEU A 602 2.66 -26.83 4.36
C LEU A 602 3.92 -26.07 4.81
N LEU A 603 4.85 -25.82 3.88
CA LEU A 603 6.09 -25.12 4.17
C LEU A 603 5.88 -23.61 4.27
N LEU A 604 5.04 -23.04 3.40
CA LEU A 604 4.59 -21.66 3.56
C LEU A 604 3.89 -21.44 4.91
N ALA A 605 2.98 -22.35 5.27
CA ALA A 605 2.25 -22.31 6.54
C ALA A 605 3.19 -22.30 7.76
N ARG A 606 4.35 -22.97 7.66
CA ARG A 606 5.34 -23.03 8.72
C ARG A 606 6.20 -21.77 8.80
N PHE A 607 6.73 -21.31 7.67
CA PHE A 607 7.80 -20.30 7.66
C PHE A 607 7.33 -18.89 7.29
N SER A 608 6.21 -18.74 6.57
CA SER A 608 5.72 -17.46 6.04
C SER A 608 4.62 -16.85 6.90
N GLN A 609 4.89 -16.65 8.20
CA GLN A 609 3.90 -16.12 9.18
C GLN A 609 3.46 -14.67 8.92
N ASN A 610 4.17 -13.96 8.05
CA ASN A 610 3.86 -12.59 7.63
C ASN A 610 3.03 -12.55 6.33
N LEU A 611 2.70 -13.70 5.74
CA LEU A 611 1.96 -13.75 4.48
C LEU A 611 0.53 -13.23 4.69
N ARG A 612 0.18 -12.20 3.93
CA ARG A 612 -1.12 -11.51 3.98
C ARG A 612 -1.97 -11.82 2.76
N GLN A 613 -1.33 -12.00 1.60
CA GLN A 613 -2.03 -12.22 0.35
C GLN A 613 -1.43 -13.41 -0.41
N ILE A 614 -2.30 -14.31 -0.85
CA ILE A 614 -1.94 -15.43 -1.70
C ILE A 614 -2.94 -15.62 -2.85
N ASN A 615 -2.42 -15.92 -4.03
CA ASN A 615 -3.21 -16.33 -5.19
C ASN A 615 -2.79 -17.73 -5.63
N LEU A 616 -3.71 -18.69 -5.47
CA LEU A 616 -3.52 -20.13 -5.72
C LEU A 616 -4.26 -20.61 -6.97
N SER A 617 -4.77 -19.67 -7.78
CA SER A 617 -5.59 -20.02 -8.95
C SER A 617 -4.80 -20.89 -9.92
N TYR A 618 -5.38 -21.98 -10.43
CA TYR A 618 -4.71 -22.93 -11.32
C TYR A 618 -3.48 -23.66 -10.73
N CYS A 619 -3.39 -23.79 -9.41
CA CYS A 619 -2.43 -24.69 -8.75
C CYS A 619 -3.06 -26.06 -8.48
N SER A 620 -2.23 -27.06 -8.18
CA SER A 620 -2.63 -28.42 -7.81
C SER A 620 -2.85 -28.56 -6.28
N VAL A 621 -3.25 -27.48 -5.62
CA VAL A 621 -3.51 -27.44 -4.16
C VAL A 621 -4.88 -28.03 -3.87
N THR A 622 -4.95 -28.92 -2.89
CA THR A 622 -6.16 -29.57 -2.38
C THR A 622 -6.59 -28.99 -1.03
N ASP A 623 -7.63 -29.56 -0.44
CA ASP A 623 -8.11 -29.20 0.88
C ASP A 623 -7.01 -29.28 1.96
N VAL A 624 -6.05 -30.21 1.82
CA VAL A 624 -4.97 -30.41 2.79
C VAL A 624 -4.02 -29.21 2.83
N GLY A 625 -3.54 -28.76 1.66
CA GLY A 625 -2.66 -27.60 1.57
C GLY A 625 -3.39 -26.32 1.97
N LEU A 626 -4.67 -26.19 1.61
CA LEU A 626 -5.45 -25.02 1.97
C LEU A 626 -5.74 -24.94 3.49
N LEU A 627 -5.98 -26.08 4.15
CA LEU A 627 -6.07 -26.17 5.61
C LEU A 627 -4.75 -25.84 6.30
N ALA A 628 -3.61 -26.24 5.72
CA ALA A 628 -2.31 -25.87 6.27
C ALA A 628 -2.14 -24.35 6.37
N LEU A 629 -2.56 -23.61 5.34
CA LEU A 629 -2.52 -22.15 5.32
C LEU A 629 -3.40 -21.49 6.39
N ALA A 630 -4.37 -22.20 6.99
CA ALA A 630 -5.17 -21.65 8.07
C ALA A 630 -4.36 -21.36 9.34
N SER A 631 -3.19 -21.98 9.50
CA SER A 631 -2.24 -21.64 10.57
C SER A 631 -1.55 -20.28 10.39
N VAL A 632 -1.59 -19.71 9.17
CA VAL A 632 -1.02 -18.39 8.88
C VAL A 632 -1.97 -17.30 9.40
N SER A 633 -1.75 -16.87 10.65
CA SER A 633 -2.65 -15.96 11.35
C SER A 633 -2.83 -14.59 10.68
N CYS A 634 -1.88 -14.18 9.83
CA CYS A 634 -1.88 -12.89 9.16
C CYS A 634 -2.54 -12.92 7.77
N LEU A 635 -3.03 -14.08 7.32
CA LEU A 635 -3.58 -14.23 5.97
C LEU A 635 -4.94 -13.52 5.86
N GLN A 636 -5.01 -12.57 4.93
CA GLN A 636 -6.13 -11.64 4.77
C GLN A 636 -6.84 -11.82 3.43
N ASN A 637 -6.06 -11.98 2.36
CA ASN A 637 -6.55 -12.04 1.00
C ASN A 637 -6.21 -13.37 0.37
N MET A 638 -7.23 -14.14 0.01
CA MET A 638 -7.07 -15.43 -0.66
C MET A 638 -7.82 -15.42 -1.99
N THR A 639 -7.13 -15.72 -3.09
CA THR A 639 -7.74 -15.89 -4.41
C THR A 639 -7.55 -17.31 -4.89
N ILE A 640 -8.67 -18.00 -5.14
CA ILE A 640 -8.70 -19.36 -5.66
C ILE A 640 -9.73 -19.41 -6.77
N LEU A 641 -9.24 -19.35 -8.00
CA LEU A 641 -10.04 -19.59 -9.20
C LEU A 641 -9.49 -20.83 -9.89
N HIS A 642 -10.36 -21.78 -10.20
CA HIS A 642 -10.01 -23.01 -10.91
C HIS A 642 -8.97 -23.87 -10.17
N SER A 643 -9.45 -24.70 -9.26
CA SER A 643 -8.66 -25.66 -8.48
C SER A 643 -9.38 -27.01 -8.51
N GLY A 644 -8.82 -27.99 -9.21
CA GLY A 644 -9.46 -29.30 -9.40
C GLY A 644 -9.55 -30.14 -8.12
N GLY A 645 -8.69 -29.89 -7.14
CA GLY A 645 -8.59 -30.67 -5.91
C GLY A 645 -9.34 -30.14 -4.69
N LEU A 646 -10.17 -29.10 -4.83
CA LEU A 646 -10.91 -28.52 -3.69
C LEU A 646 -12.33 -29.05 -3.59
N THR A 647 -12.71 -29.48 -2.38
CA THR A 647 -14.09 -29.83 -2.05
C THR A 647 -14.79 -28.67 -1.36
N SER A 648 -16.13 -28.66 -1.38
CA SER A 648 -16.92 -27.67 -0.65
C SER A 648 -16.72 -27.76 0.86
N ASN A 649 -16.52 -28.96 1.39
CA ASN A 649 -16.28 -29.20 2.82
C ASN A 649 -14.90 -28.71 3.26
N GLY A 650 -13.85 -28.98 2.48
CA GLY A 650 -12.51 -28.50 2.77
C GLY A 650 -12.43 -26.98 2.72
N LEU A 651 -13.02 -26.36 1.69
CA LEU A 651 -13.12 -24.92 1.60
C LEU A 651 -13.90 -24.31 2.78
N ALA A 652 -15.02 -24.91 3.18
CA ALA A 652 -15.78 -24.48 4.36
C ALA A 652 -14.94 -24.55 5.64
N ALA A 653 -14.16 -25.62 5.84
CA ALA A 653 -13.28 -25.77 6.99
C ALA A 653 -12.19 -24.69 7.04
N VAL A 654 -11.55 -24.40 5.89
CA VAL A 654 -10.55 -23.31 5.77
C VAL A 654 -11.17 -21.97 6.09
N LEU A 655 -12.35 -21.67 5.55
CA LEU A 655 -13.02 -20.39 5.78
C LEU A 655 -13.28 -20.18 7.28
N VAL A 656 -13.68 -21.21 8.01
CA VAL A 656 -13.86 -21.12 9.47
C VAL A 656 -12.53 -20.96 10.20
N ALA A 657 -11.53 -21.78 9.87
CA ALA A 657 -10.23 -21.82 10.55
C ALA A 657 -9.40 -20.54 10.35
N CYS A 658 -9.42 -19.96 9.14
CA CYS A 658 -8.69 -18.74 8.80
C CYS A 658 -9.37 -17.49 9.38
N GLY A 659 -9.15 -17.21 10.67
CA GLY A 659 -9.79 -16.09 11.37
C GLY A 659 -9.36 -14.68 10.94
N GLY A 660 -8.34 -14.54 10.11
CA GLY A 660 -7.80 -13.25 9.63
C GLY A 660 -8.30 -12.80 8.26
N LEU A 661 -9.13 -13.61 7.58
CA LEU A 661 -9.57 -13.32 6.22
C LEU A 661 -10.43 -12.06 6.16
N THR A 662 -10.03 -11.13 5.29
CA THR A 662 -10.77 -9.91 4.97
C THR A 662 -11.42 -9.99 3.59
N LYS A 663 -10.83 -10.78 2.68
CA LYS A 663 -11.32 -10.92 1.31
C LYS A 663 -10.99 -12.29 0.75
N VAL A 664 -12.02 -12.97 0.26
CA VAL A 664 -11.88 -14.28 -0.38
C VAL A 664 -12.50 -14.23 -1.76
N LYS A 665 -11.71 -14.54 -2.79
CA LYS A 665 -12.16 -14.56 -4.18
C LYS A 665 -12.22 -16.00 -4.68
N LEU A 666 -13.42 -16.45 -5.03
CA LEU A 666 -13.74 -17.83 -5.37
C LEU A 666 -14.51 -17.90 -6.68
N HIS A 667 -14.47 -19.07 -7.31
CA HIS A 667 -15.36 -19.38 -8.42
C HIS A 667 -16.81 -19.47 -7.93
N SER A 668 -17.75 -18.93 -8.71
CA SER A 668 -19.18 -18.86 -8.37
C SER A 668 -19.82 -20.23 -8.10
N SER A 669 -19.31 -21.30 -8.73
CA SER A 669 -19.80 -22.68 -8.52
C SER A 669 -19.71 -23.15 -7.07
N PHE A 670 -18.82 -22.59 -6.25
CA PHE A 670 -18.74 -22.94 -4.82
C PHE A 670 -19.83 -22.27 -3.97
N LYS A 671 -20.44 -21.19 -4.46
CA LYS A 671 -21.44 -20.44 -3.70
C LYS A 671 -22.64 -21.29 -3.24
N PRO A 672 -23.29 -22.11 -4.10
CA PRO A 672 -24.37 -22.98 -3.65
C PRO A 672 -23.88 -24.20 -2.85
N LEU A 673 -22.59 -24.55 -2.92
CA LEU A 673 -22.04 -25.76 -2.31
C LEU A 673 -21.57 -25.55 -0.86
N ILE A 674 -21.27 -24.32 -0.47
CA ILE A 674 -20.87 -23.99 0.90
C ILE A 674 -22.13 -23.72 1.73
N PRO A 675 -22.28 -24.33 2.93
CA PRO A 675 -23.41 -24.06 3.80
C PRO A 675 -23.56 -22.56 4.10
N LYS A 676 -24.77 -22.04 3.88
CA LYS A 676 -25.10 -20.63 4.10
C LYS A 676 -24.70 -20.12 5.50
N PRO A 677 -24.89 -20.86 6.60
CA PRO A 677 -24.47 -20.41 7.94
C PRO A 677 -22.95 -20.18 8.06
N ILE A 678 -22.13 -20.91 7.30
CA ILE A 678 -20.67 -20.72 7.31
C ILE A 678 -20.31 -19.43 6.57
N LEU A 679 -20.92 -19.18 5.41
CA LEU A 679 -20.74 -17.93 4.68
C LEU A 679 -21.16 -16.74 5.56
N GLU A 680 -22.35 -16.81 6.16
CA GLU A 680 -22.86 -15.79 7.08
C GLU A 680 -21.94 -15.59 8.29
N HIS A 681 -21.39 -16.67 8.87
CA HIS A 681 -20.41 -16.58 9.96
C HIS A 681 -19.11 -15.89 9.53
N VAL A 682 -18.61 -16.21 8.35
CA VAL A 682 -17.37 -15.63 7.79
C VAL A 682 -17.60 -14.15 7.43
N GLU A 683 -18.75 -13.82 6.85
CA GLU A 683 -19.18 -12.45 6.56
C GLU A 683 -19.46 -11.65 7.84
N ALA A 684 -19.97 -12.27 8.91
CA ALA A 684 -20.17 -11.62 10.21
C ALA A 684 -18.85 -11.26 10.90
N ARG A 685 -17.77 -12.01 10.62
CA ARG A 685 -16.40 -11.62 10.96
C ARG A 685 -15.88 -10.50 10.06
N GLY A 686 -16.61 -10.15 8.99
CA GLY A 686 -16.43 -9.05 8.06
C GLY A 686 -15.62 -9.40 6.80
N CYS A 687 -15.41 -10.69 6.52
CA CYS A 687 -14.76 -11.13 5.30
C CYS A 687 -15.67 -10.89 4.07
N LEU A 688 -15.15 -10.26 3.03
CA LEU A 688 -15.87 -10.05 1.77
C LEU A 688 -15.64 -11.20 0.79
N PHE A 689 -16.70 -11.86 0.36
CA PHE A 689 -16.65 -12.81 -0.75
C PHE A 689 -16.75 -12.12 -2.11
N GLN A 690 -15.85 -12.47 -3.03
CA GLN A 690 -15.92 -12.10 -4.44
C GLN A 690 -16.09 -13.35 -5.29
N TRP A 691 -17.33 -13.60 -5.69
CA TRP A 691 -17.68 -14.67 -6.62
C TRP A 691 -17.35 -14.26 -8.06
N ARG A 692 -16.76 -15.17 -8.83
CA ARG A 692 -16.42 -14.93 -10.24
C ARG A 692 -16.89 -16.09 -11.11
N ASP A 693 -17.63 -15.73 -12.14
CA ASP A 693 -17.96 -16.57 -13.30
C ASP A 693 -16.92 -16.32 -14.39
N LYS A 694 -15.68 -16.77 -14.18
CA LYS A 694 -14.72 -16.82 -15.29
C LYS A 694 -14.77 -18.25 -15.83
N PRO A 695 -15.07 -18.48 -17.13
CA PRO A 695 -15.00 -19.82 -17.67
C PRO A 695 -13.58 -20.37 -17.49
N PHE A 696 -13.47 -21.68 -17.30
CA PHE A 696 -12.19 -22.37 -17.35
C PHE A 696 -11.67 -22.30 -18.80
N GLN A 697 -10.97 -21.21 -19.13
CA GLN A 697 -10.27 -21.10 -20.40
C GLN A 697 -9.00 -21.95 -20.31
N VAL A 698 -9.06 -23.15 -20.90
CA VAL A 698 -7.88 -23.74 -21.53
C VAL A 698 -7.71 -22.97 -22.83
N GLU A 699 -7.04 -21.83 -22.80
CA GLU A 699 -6.76 -21.07 -24.02
C GLU A 699 -5.31 -21.26 -24.44
N LEU A 700 -5.20 -22.02 -25.53
CA LEU A 700 -4.42 -21.85 -26.77
C LEU A 700 -3.09 -21.09 -26.71
N GLU A 701 -2.16 -21.57 -27.54
CA GLU A 701 -0.80 -21.06 -27.67
C GLU A 701 -0.72 -19.53 -27.80
N PRO A 702 0.36 -18.90 -27.29
CA PRO A 702 0.50 -17.46 -27.22
C PRO A 702 0.17 -16.72 -28.53
N SER A 703 0.52 -17.29 -29.69
CA SER A 703 0.46 -16.65 -31.01
C SER A 703 -0.92 -16.14 -31.45
N GLU A 704 -2.02 -16.67 -30.93
CA GLU A 704 -3.38 -16.32 -31.36
C GLU A 704 -4.04 -15.21 -30.51
N VAL A 705 -3.55 -14.94 -29.29
CA VAL A 705 -4.12 -13.92 -28.38
C VAL A 705 -3.87 -12.49 -28.89
N TRP A 706 -2.78 -12.26 -29.61
CA TRP A 706 -2.45 -10.95 -30.18
C TRP A 706 -3.41 -10.51 -31.29
N LYS A 707 -4.05 -11.44 -32.02
CA LYS A 707 -5.00 -11.07 -33.08
C LYS A 707 -6.31 -10.54 -32.54
N GLN A 708 -6.76 -11.02 -31.38
CA GLN A 708 -8.01 -10.53 -30.76
C GLN A 708 -7.80 -9.24 -29.95
N GLN A 709 -6.68 -9.09 -29.25
CA GLN A 709 -6.43 -7.87 -28.46
C GLN A 709 -6.07 -6.63 -29.29
N SER A 710 -5.49 -6.80 -30.49
CA SER A 710 -5.31 -5.68 -31.43
C SER A 710 -6.62 -5.21 -32.10
N GLN A 711 -7.68 -6.04 -32.10
CA GLN A 711 -8.98 -5.64 -32.64
C GLN A 711 -9.85 -4.89 -31.62
N GLU A 712 -9.63 -5.08 -30.32
CA GLU A 712 -10.39 -4.39 -29.26
C GLU A 712 -9.78 -3.03 -28.85
N MET A 713 -8.58 -2.68 -29.30
CA MET A 713 -7.94 -1.36 -29.06
C MET A 713 -8.21 -0.30 -30.16
N HIS A 714 -9.07 -0.61 -31.14
CA HIS A 714 -9.46 0.31 -32.23
C HIS A 714 -10.91 0.81 -32.13
N VAL A 715 -11.43 1.05 -30.92
CA VAL A 715 -12.69 1.77 -30.70
C VAL A 715 -12.51 2.85 -29.65
#